data_AF-A0A239MP74-F1
#
_entry.id   AF-A0A239MP74-F1
#
_cell.length_a   1.000
_cell.length_b   1.000
_cell.length_c   1.000
_cell.angle_alpha   90.00
_cell.angle_beta   90.00
_cell.angle_gamma   90.00
#
_symmetry.space_group_name_H-M   'P 1'
#
loop_
_entity.id
_entity.type
_entity.pdbx_description
1 polymer ?
#
loop_
_entity_poly.entity_id
_entity_poly.type
_entity_poly.pdbx_seq_one_letter_code
_entity_poly.pdbx_strand_id
1 'polypeptide(L)'
;MRVAGRADAADPFRDLRALIETLPVPSAPATYTQREAALGLALMDLSLRLEHVPRVAEHLTLIDRGHMTRSVSVDVDLQAIAGAQRRRITSGSSLWIPVSRYSRSDLAPVVVKDSTGAVVPRFTHRDSNRVTAAAFVRLLSMLIDAHADVTARDTVVHKLRHTHQRSRWLLEAAITELVTAGSLPETGIRTPLDYALLPPLSGAPGREVDSRAVRDLALAGLDELWPADAPSGIRLPFAHLLRLACSQYMLVVLLDAAHPRRFLTWDAPLLPGRRPSAPIQRLVQSVLPVNREFVVEYETAIPRSVGAYHLTVEVNEEVSVRRFVLSSDVDDDFVQTLTQDVEMLAEGVAGLPHRKLLELELQGIASRLAEVGRRRLTDLTNYRRYIAERHRSLAAFTPGAAALDGDEVVAALSRGDCSVPVLAAFAAHYSADSMRHLARGPLAGAALPALANGIRDYQLGHDITTDNDPRENGAHAHWRRPPLDLSPHSTAPVRAVAYLSLADEAPALIEGITRMVVGLALVVLGIGTLLTGGPQWLYSGRIVPNSVPAQADAVVAVLLLVPGLLIARLDLPSTHSVLGQLRQFQRTIAFISVAVTTGLAIAAGAVHTDHAITRAFQAGMAVLGLILVCCLLEFLARRARRRNPVPRSSRLPRWLTATAPRPRRAYAPDAVFDARGEV
;
A
#
# COMPACT_ATOMS: atom_id res chain seq x y z
N MET A 1 25.91 0.15 2.71
CA MET A 1 24.80 -0.81 2.53
C MET A 1 24.23 -0.55 1.14
N ARG A 2 24.57 -1.41 0.17
CA ARG A 2 24.15 -1.26 -1.23
C ARG A 2 22.63 -1.16 -1.28
N VAL A 3 22.13 -0.03 -1.79
CA VAL A 3 20.72 0.18 -2.12
C VAL A 3 20.36 -0.96 -3.07
N ALA A 4 19.58 -1.92 -2.58
CA ALA A 4 18.95 -2.91 -3.43
C ALA A 4 18.18 -2.14 -4.50
N GLY A 5 18.51 -2.40 -5.76
CA GLY A 5 17.93 -1.71 -6.90
C GLY A 5 16.42 -1.62 -6.73
N ARG A 6 15.90 -0.38 -6.82
CA ARG A 6 14.57 -0.17 -7.39
C ARG A 6 14.57 -1.04 -8.64
N ALA A 7 13.61 -1.97 -8.76
CA ALA A 7 13.31 -2.55 -10.06
C ALA A 7 13.18 -1.37 -11.01
N ASP A 8 14.04 -1.32 -12.04
CA ASP A 8 14.01 -0.25 -13.04
C ASP A 8 12.58 -0.23 -13.59
N ALA A 9 11.83 0.80 -13.22
CA ALA A 9 10.45 0.96 -13.68
C ALA A 9 10.47 0.93 -15.21
N ALA A 10 9.64 0.06 -15.82
CA ALA A 10 9.56 -0.08 -17.28
C ALA A 10 9.49 1.30 -17.95
N ASP A 11 10.55 1.65 -18.70
CA ASP A 11 10.62 2.91 -19.45
C ASP A 11 9.72 2.77 -20.69
N PRO A 12 8.60 3.50 -20.79
CA PRO A 12 7.69 3.38 -21.93
C PRO A 12 8.37 3.75 -23.25
N PHE A 13 9.44 4.54 -23.23
CA PHE A 13 10.22 4.84 -24.44
C PHE A 13 11.09 3.66 -24.89
N ARG A 14 11.54 2.80 -23.97
CA ARG A 14 12.23 1.57 -24.32
C ARG A 14 11.29 0.63 -25.09
N ASP A 15 10.07 0.45 -24.59
CA ASP A 15 9.05 -0.38 -25.26
C ASP A 15 8.66 0.23 -26.61
N LEU A 16 8.51 1.55 -26.68
CA LEU A 16 8.20 2.25 -27.93
C LEU A 16 9.30 2.07 -28.98
N ARG A 17 10.59 2.20 -28.60
CA ARG A 17 11.72 1.93 -29.51
C ARG A 17 11.69 0.49 -30.02
N ALA A 18 11.46 -0.49 -29.13
CA ALA A 18 11.36 -1.89 -29.52
C ALA A 18 10.20 -2.14 -30.52
N LEU A 19 9.06 -1.45 -30.36
CA LEU A 19 7.95 -1.51 -31.30
C LEU A 19 8.28 -0.86 -32.65
N ILE A 20 8.98 0.28 -32.67
CA ILE A 20 9.42 0.93 -33.91
C ILE A 20 10.39 0.02 -34.69
N GLU A 21 11.21 -0.77 -34.01
CA GLU A 21 12.13 -1.71 -34.66
C GLU A 21 11.42 -2.95 -35.23
N THR A 22 10.35 -3.42 -34.57
CA THR A 22 9.71 -4.71 -34.86
C THR A 22 8.45 -4.61 -35.73
N LEU A 23 7.67 -3.52 -35.62
CA LEU A 23 6.42 -3.37 -36.38
C LEU A 23 6.67 -3.27 -37.89
N PRO A 24 5.81 -3.82 -38.75
CA PRO A 24 5.92 -3.62 -40.19
C PRO A 24 5.74 -2.13 -40.55
N VAL A 25 6.51 -1.63 -41.51
CA VAL A 25 6.38 -0.23 -41.96
C VAL A 25 4.98 -0.02 -42.57
N PRO A 26 4.16 0.87 -42.00
CA PRO A 26 2.80 1.06 -42.46
C PRO A 26 2.75 1.70 -43.84
N SER A 27 1.83 1.22 -44.68
CA SER A 27 1.56 1.76 -46.00
C SER A 27 0.55 2.92 -46.00
N ALA A 28 -0.13 3.15 -44.87
CA ALA A 28 -1.15 4.18 -44.68
C ALA A 28 -1.16 4.69 -43.22
N PRO A 29 -1.64 5.91 -42.95
CA PRO A 29 -1.77 6.44 -41.59
C PRO A 29 -2.81 5.69 -40.75
N ALA A 30 -2.70 5.80 -39.43
CA ALA A 30 -3.73 5.31 -38.52
C ALA A 30 -5.06 6.07 -38.73
N THR A 31 -6.17 5.35 -38.86
CA THR A 31 -7.48 5.93 -39.16
C THR A 31 -8.24 6.28 -37.89
N TYR A 32 -7.98 7.48 -37.36
CA TYR A 32 -8.77 8.07 -36.27
C TYR A 32 -9.52 9.31 -36.73
N THR A 33 -10.78 9.42 -36.33
CA THR A 33 -11.54 10.63 -36.60
C THR A 33 -11.11 11.76 -35.66
N GLN A 34 -11.21 13.02 -36.12
CA GLN A 34 -10.95 14.18 -35.25
C GLN A 34 -11.84 14.17 -34.00
N ARG A 35 -13.06 13.64 -34.12
CA ARG A 35 -13.99 13.46 -32.99
C ARG A 35 -13.46 12.48 -31.96
N GLU A 36 -12.94 11.33 -32.37
CA GLU A 36 -12.35 10.33 -31.46
C GLU A 36 -11.12 10.88 -30.73
N ALA A 37 -10.24 11.57 -31.45
CA ALA A 37 -9.09 12.22 -30.82
C ALA A 37 -9.50 13.29 -29.81
N ALA A 38 -10.48 14.13 -30.14
CA ALA A 38 -10.99 15.16 -29.23
C ALA A 38 -11.69 14.58 -28.00
N LEU A 39 -12.46 13.49 -28.18
CA LEU A 39 -13.09 12.73 -27.10
C LEU A 39 -12.03 12.11 -26.19
N GLY A 40 -11.04 11.41 -26.76
CA GLY A 40 -9.97 10.77 -26.01
C GLY A 40 -9.15 11.75 -25.19
N LEU A 41 -8.78 12.91 -25.76
CA LEU A 41 -8.09 13.97 -25.02
C LEU A 41 -8.92 14.50 -23.84
N ALA A 42 -10.22 14.71 -24.05
CA ALA A 42 -11.11 15.18 -22.98
C ALA A 42 -11.27 14.13 -21.88
N LEU A 43 -11.40 12.85 -22.24
CA LEU A 43 -11.50 11.75 -21.27
C LEU A 43 -10.19 11.53 -20.51
N MET A 44 -9.03 11.67 -21.16
CA MET A 44 -7.73 11.59 -20.48
C MET A 44 -7.57 12.72 -19.46
N ASP A 45 -7.85 13.96 -19.83
CA ASP A 45 -7.77 15.11 -18.92
C ASP A 45 -8.71 14.93 -17.72
N LEU A 46 -9.96 14.53 -17.97
CA LEU A 46 -10.94 14.25 -16.91
C LEU A 46 -10.56 13.06 -16.03
N SER A 47 -9.92 12.01 -16.56
CA SER A 47 -9.53 10.81 -15.79
C SER A 47 -8.27 10.99 -14.94
N LEU A 48 -7.39 11.92 -15.33
CA LEU A 48 -6.21 12.29 -14.56
C LEU A 48 -6.61 13.16 -13.38
N ARG A 49 -7.46 14.15 -13.62
CA ARG A 49 -7.85 15.12 -12.60
C ARG A 49 -8.97 14.61 -11.73
N LEU A 50 -10.05 14.08 -12.31
CA LEU A 50 -11.29 13.66 -11.63
C LEU A 50 -11.99 14.78 -10.84
N GLU A 51 -11.92 16.02 -11.31
CA GLU A 51 -12.54 17.19 -10.65
C GLU A 51 -14.06 17.06 -10.45
N HIS A 52 -14.72 16.30 -11.32
CA HIS A 52 -16.15 15.98 -11.23
C HIS A 52 -16.48 14.88 -10.22
N VAL A 53 -15.49 14.34 -9.49
CA VAL A 53 -15.67 13.31 -8.45
C VAL A 53 -15.39 13.94 -7.08
N PRO A 54 -16.38 14.58 -6.43
CA PRO A 54 -16.18 15.20 -5.13
C PRO A 54 -15.79 14.21 -4.02
N ARG A 55 -16.25 12.96 -4.09
CA ARG A 55 -16.07 11.97 -3.04
C ARG A 55 -15.83 10.57 -3.60
N VAL A 56 -14.86 9.87 -3.02
CA VAL A 56 -14.59 8.46 -3.27
C VAL A 56 -14.70 7.70 -1.95
N ALA A 57 -15.33 6.54 -1.97
CA ALA A 57 -15.44 5.66 -0.82
C ALA A 57 -15.12 4.22 -1.21
N GLU A 58 -14.20 3.59 -0.49
CA GLU A 58 -13.80 2.20 -0.68
C GLU A 58 -14.22 1.36 0.51
N HIS A 59 -14.88 0.23 0.22
CA HIS A 59 -15.22 -0.80 1.19
C HIS A 59 -14.34 -2.01 0.95
N LEU A 60 -13.52 -2.35 1.94
CA LEU A 60 -12.64 -3.51 1.91
C LEU A 60 -13.21 -4.61 2.79
N THR A 61 -13.30 -5.83 2.28
CA THR A 61 -13.66 -7.00 3.08
C THR A 61 -12.52 -8.01 3.02
N LEU A 62 -11.92 -8.28 4.18
CA LEU A 62 -10.84 -9.24 4.28
C LEU A 62 -11.42 -10.66 4.36
N ILE A 63 -11.43 -11.37 3.23
CA ILE A 63 -11.95 -12.74 3.14
C ILE A 63 -11.00 -13.72 3.84
N ASP A 64 -9.73 -13.67 3.44
CA ASP A 64 -8.68 -14.59 3.87
C ASP A 64 -7.36 -13.85 4.08
N ARG A 65 -6.36 -14.52 4.66
CA ARG A 65 -5.02 -13.96 4.92
C ARG A 65 -4.30 -13.39 3.69
N GLY A 66 -4.75 -13.73 2.48
CA GLY A 66 -4.12 -13.35 1.22
C GLY A 66 -5.10 -12.85 0.17
N HIS A 67 -6.36 -12.63 0.51
CA HIS A 67 -7.37 -12.18 -0.42
C HIS A 67 -8.27 -11.14 0.24
N MET A 68 -8.49 -10.03 -0.46
CA MET A 68 -9.35 -8.95 -0.03
C MET A 68 -10.24 -8.54 -1.18
N THR A 69 -11.55 -8.42 -0.93
CA THR A 69 -12.48 -7.79 -1.87
C THR A 69 -12.49 -6.29 -1.64
N ARG A 70 -12.68 -5.55 -2.74
CA ARG A 70 -12.75 -4.10 -2.74
C ARG A 70 -14.00 -3.71 -3.51
N SER A 71 -14.89 -2.97 -2.88
CA SER A 71 -16.01 -2.29 -3.55
C SER A 71 -15.74 -0.79 -3.54
N VAL A 72 -15.96 -0.13 -4.66
CA VAL A 72 -15.70 1.31 -4.81
C VAL A 72 -17.02 2.00 -5.10
N SER A 73 -17.22 3.12 -4.41
CA SER A 73 -18.37 3.99 -4.59
C SER A 73 -17.90 5.43 -4.78
N VAL A 74 -18.52 6.14 -5.71
CA VAL A 74 -18.15 7.51 -6.05
C VAL A 74 -19.39 8.39 -6.22
N ASP A 75 -19.28 9.61 -5.73
CA ASP A 75 -20.22 10.69 -6.04
C ASP A 75 -19.68 11.43 -7.27
N VAL A 76 -20.53 11.65 -8.26
CA VAL A 76 -20.20 12.36 -9.51
C VAL A 76 -21.06 13.61 -9.62
N ASP A 77 -20.42 14.77 -9.86
CA ASP A 77 -21.07 16.05 -10.15
C ASP A 77 -20.74 16.53 -11.57
N LEU A 78 -21.72 16.41 -12.47
CA LEU A 78 -21.62 16.81 -13.88
C LEU A 78 -21.56 18.34 -14.08
N GLN A 79 -21.91 19.14 -13.06
CA GLN A 79 -21.83 20.60 -13.14
C GLN A 79 -20.38 21.10 -12.99
N ALA A 80 -19.50 20.32 -12.37
CA ALA A 80 -18.09 20.64 -12.25
C ALA A 80 -17.33 20.56 -13.60
N ILE A 81 -17.91 19.90 -14.62
CA ILE A 81 -17.27 19.72 -15.92
C ILE A 81 -17.36 21.00 -16.75
N ALA A 82 -16.21 21.52 -17.20
CA ALA A 82 -16.14 22.73 -18.01
C ALA A 82 -16.93 22.59 -19.32
N GLY A 83 -17.62 23.65 -19.74
CA GLY A 83 -18.51 23.61 -20.91
C GLY A 83 -17.83 23.18 -22.22
N ALA A 84 -16.56 23.52 -22.42
CA ALA A 84 -15.79 23.08 -23.59
C ALA A 84 -15.50 21.57 -23.59
N GLN A 85 -15.16 20.99 -22.43
CA GLN A 85 -14.98 19.55 -22.27
C GLN A 85 -16.32 18.83 -22.41
N ARG A 86 -17.38 19.37 -21.80
CA ARG A 86 -18.74 18.82 -21.87
C ARG A 86 -19.18 18.59 -23.32
N ARG A 87 -18.99 19.56 -24.22
CA ARG A 87 -19.30 19.42 -25.65
C ARG A 87 -18.56 18.27 -26.35
N ARG A 88 -17.35 17.92 -25.90
CA ARG A 88 -16.53 16.86 -26.52
C ARG A 88 -16.95 15.47 -26.06
N ILE A 89 -17.48 15.36 -24.83
CA ILE A 89 -17.91 14.09 -24.23
C ILE A 89 -19.41 13.82 -24.38
N THR A 90 -20.17 14.76 -24.95
CA THR A 90 -21.61 14.59 -25.21
C THR A 90 -21.87 13.53 -26.28
N SER A 91 -22.83 12.65 -25.96
CA SER A 91 -23.41 11.65 -26.85
C SER A 91 -24.93 11.71 -26.73
N GLY A 92 -25.58 12.47 -27.62
CA GLY A 92 -27.02 12.73 -27.54
C GLY A 92 -27.38 13.56 -26.31
N SER A 93 -28.29 13.05 -25.46
CA SER A 93 -28.66 13.65 -24.17
C SER A 93 -27.77 13.22 -23.00
N SER A 94 -26.78 12.35 -23.24
CA SER A 94 -25.91 11.78 -22.21
C SER A 94 -24.45 12.20 -22.38
N LEU A 95 -23.63 11.98 -21.36
CA LEU A 95 -22.21 12.33 -21.32
C LEU A 95 -21.38 11.09 -20.99
N TRP A 96 -20.27 10.91 -21.71
CA TRP A 96 -19.25 9.90 -21.37
C TRP A 96 -18.31 10.44 -20.30
N ILE A 97 -18.36 9.86 -19.10
CA ILE A 97 -17.65 10.38 -17.92
C ILE A 97 -16.65 9.32 -17.42
N PRO A 98 -15.35 9.64 -17.31
CA PRO A 98 -14.40 8.77 -16.64
C PRO A 98 -14.60 8.85 -15.13
N VAL A 99 -14.73 7.72 -14.44
CA VAL A 99 -15.02 7.69 -12.99
C VAL A 99 -13.90 7.07 -12.17
N SER A 100 -13.04 6.27 -12.80
CA SER A 100 -11.89 5.65 -12.14
C SER A 100 -10.87 5.14 -13.17
N ARG A 101 -9.73 4.67 -12.67
CA ARG A 101 -8.70 3.92 -13.41
C ARG A 101 -8.42 2.61 -12.69
N TYR A 102 -8.23 1.53 -13.43
CA TYR A 102 -7.85 0.23 -12.86
C TYR A 102 -6.71 -0.40 -13.66
N SER A 103 -5.97 -1.31 -13.04
CA SER A 103 -4.79 -1.92 -13.65
C SER A 103 -5.16 -2.76 -14.86
N ARG A 104 -4.31 -2.77 -15.89
CA ARG A 104 -4.45 -3.71 -17.00
C ARG A 104 -4.15 -5.16 -16.63
N SER A 105 -3.45 -5.38 -15.51
CA SER A 105 -3.29 -6.72 -14.93
C SER A 105 -4.62 -7.33 -14.47
N ASP A 106 -5.63 -6.49 -14.25
CA ASP A 106 -6.91 -6.91 -13.73
C ASP A 106 -7.83 -7.33 -14.87
N LEU A 107 -8.02 -8.64 -15.03
CA LEU A 107 -8.80 -9.22 -16.13
C LEU A 107 -10.31 -9.27 -15.84
N ALA A 108 -10.76 -8.85 -14.66
CA ALA A 108 -12.15 -8.94 -14.26
C ALA A 108 -13.01 -7.84 -14.93
N PRO A 109 -14.12 -8.17 -15.60
CA PRO A 109 -15.03 -7.16 -16.13
C PRO A 109 -15.72 -6.43 -14.97
N VAL A 110 -15.54 -5.11 -14.92
CA VAL A 110 -16.19 -4.27 -13.91
C VAL A 110 -17.65 -4.01 -14.33
N VAL A 111 -18.59 -4.16 -13.39
CA VAL A 111 -20.01 -3.79 -13.60
C VAL A 111 -20.31 -2.59 -12.73
N VAL A 112 -20.64 -1.46 -13.37
CA VAL A 112 -20.99 -0.22 -12.67
C VAL A 112 -22.50 -0.15 -12.50
N LYS A 113 -22.93 0.12 -11.28
CA LYS A 113 -24.34 0.30 -10.90
C LYS A 113 -24.56 1.73 -10.44
N ASP A 114 -25.77 2.25 -10.64
CA ASP A 114 -26.20 3.52 -10.07
C ASP A 114 -26.79 3.34 -8.66
N SER A 115 -27.29 4.44 -8.07
CA SER A 115 -27.95 4.43 -6.76
C SER A 115 -29.20 3.55 -6.68
N THR A 116 -29.82 3.20 -7.81
CA THR A 116 -30.99 2.31 -7.87
C THR A 116 -30.58 0.84 -8.01
N GLY A 117 -29.27 0.57 -8.19
CA GLY A 117 -28.74 -0.76 -8.49
C GLY A 117 -28.80 -1.11 -9.97
N ALA A 118 -29.27 -0.21 -10.83
CA ALA A 118 -29.34 -0.43 -12.27
C ALA A 118 -27.94 -0.34 -12.90
N VAL A 119 -27.66 -1.22 -13.86
CA VAL A 119 -26.35 -1.25 -14.53
C VAL A 119 -26.23 -0.08 -15.50
N VAL A 120 -25.15 0.69 -15.36
CA VAL A 120 -24.87 1.85 -16.21
C VAL A 120 -24.06 1.42 -17.44
N PRO A 121 -24.42 1.89 -18.66
CA PRO A 121 -23.61 1.62 -19.85
C PRO A 121 -22.19 2.18 -19.69
N ARG A 122 -21.20 1.43 -20.15
CA ARG A 122 -19.78 1.81 -20.06
C ARG A 122 -19.02 1.51 -21.33
N PHE A 123 -17.87 2.13 -21.49
CA PHE A 123 -16.92 1.75 -22.53
C PHE A 123 -16.43 0.33 -22.34
N THR A 124 -16.26 -0.38 -23.45
CA THR A 124 -15.47 -1.61 -23.48
C THR A 124 -13.98 -1.26 -23.41
N HIS A 125 -13.12 -2.22 -23.06
CA HIS A 125 -11.67 -2.00 -23.08
C HIS A 125 -11.21 -1.60 -24.49
N ARG A 126 -11.84 -2.16 -25.53
CA ARG A 126 -11.56 -1.83 -26.93
C ARG A 126 -11.87 -0.37 -27.25
N ASP A 127 -13.03 0.13 -26.81
CA ASP A 127 -13.42 1.53 -27.05
C ASP A 127 -12.51 2.49 -26.30
N SER A 128 -12.22 2.19 -25.02
CA SER A 128 -11.30 2.96 -24.18
C SER A 128 -9.89 3.03 -24.81
N ASN A 129 -9.35 1.90 -25.25
CA ASN A 129 -8.05 1.85 -25.93
C ASN A 129 -8.05 2.63 -27.25
N ARG A 130 -9.13 2.51 -28.05
CA ARG A 130 -9.25 3.21 -29.33
C ARG A 130 -9.24 4.73 -29.16
N VAL A 131 -10.02 5.27 -28.23
CA VAL A 131 -10.04 6.72 -27.97
C VAL A 131 -8.73 7.20 -27.34
N THR A 132 -8.11 6.39 -26.49
CA THR A 132 -6.81 6.72 -25.88
C THR A 132 -5.71 6.76 -26.95
N ALA A 133 -5.63 5.75 -27.82
CA ALA A 133 -4.67 5.73 -28.93
C ALA A 133 -4.89 6.93 -29.87
N ALA A 134 -6.14 7.25 -30.22
CA ALA A 134 -6.47 8.43 -31.01
C ALA A 134 -5.99 9.74 -30.35
N ALA A 135 -6.11 9.84 -29.01
CA ALA A 135 -5.63 10.97 -28.25
C ALA A 135 -4.09 11.08 -28.27
N PHE A 136 -3.37 9.97 -28.10
CA PHE A 136 -1.89 9.97 -28.18
C PHE A 136 -1.37 10.30 -29.58
N VAL A 137 -1.98 9.77 -30.63
CA VAL A 137 -1.64 10.14 -32.01
C VAL A 137 -1.87 11.64 -32.25
N ARG A 138 -2.94 12.20 -31.67
CA ARG A 138 -3.18 13.65 -31.72
C ARG A 138 -2.17 14.45 -30.87
N LEU A 139 -1.78 13.96 -29.70
CA LEU A 139 -0.72 14.56 -28.87
C LEU A 139 0.60 14.59 -29.62
N LEU A 140 1.01 13.48 -30.24
CA LEU A 140 2.19 13.41 -31.09
C LEU A 140 2.13 14.47 -32.19
N SER A 141 1.00 14.57 -32.89
CA SER A 141 0.83 15.57 -33.95
C SER A 141 0.98 17.01 -33.42
N MET A 142 0.40 17.30 -32.24
CA MET A 142 0.51 18.62 -31.62
C MET A 142 1.94 18.91 -31.12
N LEU A 143 2.66 17.91 -30.62
CA LEU A 143 4.05 18.03 -30.20
C LEU A 143 4.98 18.27 -31.38
N ILE A 144 4.77 17.53 -32.48
CA ILE A 144 5.46 17.78 -33.74
C ILE A 144 5.17 19.21 -34.15
N ASP A 145 3.91 19.61 -34.31
CA ASP A 145 3.53 20.96 -34.78
C ASP A 145 4.06 22.12 -33.90
N ALA A 146 4.24 21.88 -32.59
CA ALA A 146 4.73 22.87 -31.63
C ALA A 146 6.27 22.94 -31.54
N HIS A 147 7.00 22.00 -32.14
CA HIS A 147 8.46 21.95 -32.05
C HIS A 147 9.10 23.07 -32.87
N ALA A 148 10.16 23.71 -32.35
CA ALA A 148 10.81 24.85 -32.99
C ALA A 148 11.31 24.53 -34.41
N ASP A 149 11.87 23.32 -34.56
CA ASP A 149 12.51 22.87 -35.81
C ASP A 149 11.56 22.40 -36.91
N VAL A 150 10.23 22.45 -36.72
CA VAL A 150 9.24 22.06 -37.75
C VAL A 150 9.39 22.87 -39.03
N THR A 151 9.72 24.15 -38.88
CA THR A 151 9.82 25.09 -40.01
C THR A 151 11.20 25.10 -40.65
N ALA A 152 12.22 24.60 -39.93
CA ALA A 152 13.59 24.51 -40.41
C ALA A 152 13.73 23.35 -41.40
N ARG A 153 14.08 23.66 -42.66
CA ARG A 153 14.27 22.62 -43.69
C ARG A 153 15.41 21.68 -43.29
N ASP A 154 15.27 20.41 -43.67
CA ASP A 154 16.22 19.32 -43.45
C ASP A 154 16.42 18.79 -42.02
N THR A 155 15.76 19.38 -41.00
CA THR A 155 15.70 18.80 -39.65
C THR A 155 14.88 17.51 -39.60
N VAL A 156 15.10 16.67 -38.60
CA VAL A 156 14.38 15.39 -38.48
C VAL A 156 12.90 15.63 -38.27
N VAL A 157 12.55 16.58 -37.40
CA VAL A 157 11.14 16.94 -37.13
C VAL A 157 10.44 17.51 -38.38
N HIS A 158 11.12 18.36 -39.17
CA HIS A 158 10.58 18.81 -40.46
C HIS A 158 10.35 17.65 -41.42
N LYS A 159 11.31 16.73 -41.50
CA LYS A 159 11.20 15.54 -42.35
C LYS A 159 10.02 14.65 -41.93
N LEU A 160 9.85 14.39 -40.64
CA LEU A 160 8.70 13.65 -40.12
C LEU A 160 7.36 14.32 -40.46
N ARG A 161 7.29 15.65 -40.38
CA ARG A 161 6.05 16.38 -40.61
C ARG A 161 5.66 16.44 -42.08
N HIS A 162 6.62 16.78 -42.95
CA HIS A 162 6.33 17.22 -44.32
C HIS A 162 6.76 16.24 -45.42
N THR A 163 7.93 15.57 -45.28
CA THR A 163 8.54 14.85 -46.41
C THR A 163 8.53 13.32 -46.27
N HIS A 164 8.64 12.79 -45.05
CA HIS A 164 8.76 11.35 -44.77
C HIS A 164 7.59 10.85 -43.92
N GLN A 165 6.40 10.89 -44.51
CA GLN A 165 5.15 10.53 -43.83
C GLN A 165 5.13 9.09 -43.29
N ARG A 166 5.82 8.15 -43.97
CA ARG A 166 5.91 6.74 -43.53
C ARG A 166 6.61 6.57 -42.18
N SER A 167 7.64 7.36 -41.88
CA SER A 167 8.31 7.35 -40.58
C SER A 167 7.39 7.88 -39.48
N ARG A 168 6.60 8.93 -39.79
CA ARG A 168 5.57 9.42 -38.87
C ARG A 168 4.47 8.39 -38.63
N TRP A 169 3.99 7.73 -39.70
CA TRP A 169 2.97 6.68 -39.58
C TRP A 169 3.48 5.49 -38.77
N LEU A 170 4.77 5.14 -38.87
CA LEU A 170 5.39 4.11 -38.04
C LEU A 170 5.38 4.49 -36.56
N LEU A 171 5.71 5.75 -36.22
CA LEU A 171 5.59 6.25 -34.84
C LEU A 171 4.14 6.21 -34.35
N GLU A 172 3.18 6.68 -35.16
CA GLU A 172 1.75 6.64 -34.84
C GLU A 172 1.29 5.19 -34.58
N ALA A 173 1.69 4.23 -35.44
CA ALA A 173 1.36 2.82 -35.29
C ALA A 173 1.99 2.19 -34.04
N ALA A 174 3.26 2.52 -33.74
CA ALA A 174 3.93 2.04 -32.55
C ALA A 174 3.28 2.54 -31.26
N ILE A 175 2.91 3.82 -31.20
CA ILE A 175 2.15 4.39 -30.08
C ILE A 175 0.77 3.72 -29.96
N THR A 176 0.06 3.54 -31.07
CA THR A 176 -1.23 2.85 -31.07
C THR A 176 -1.09 1.45 -30.50
N GLU A 177 -0.13 0.65 -30.99
CA GLU A 177 0.07 -0.72 -30.55
C GLU A 177 0.43 -0.78 -29.06
N LEU A 178 1.34 0.09 -28.61
CA LEU A 178 1.73 0.19 -27.21
C LEU A 178 0.54 0.52 -26.29
N VAL A 179 -0.31 1.46 -26.70
CA VAL A 179 -1.52 1.82 -25.95
C VAL A 179 -2.57 0.71 -26.03
N THR A 180 -2.71 -0.03 -27.13
CA THR A 180 -3.72 -1.09 -27.23
C THR A 180 -3.31 -2.37 -26.52
N ALA A 181 -2.04 -2.76 -26.62
CA ALA A 181 -1.50 -3.99 -26.05
C ALA A 181 -1.05 -3.82 -24.58
N GLY A 182 -0.61 -2.62 -24.18
CA GLY A 182 0.03 -2.37 -22.88
C GLY A 182 1.55 -2.53 -22.94
N SER A 183 2.23 -2.34 -21.80
CA SER A 183 3.69 -2.54 -21.69
C SER A 183 4.08 -3.99 -21.97
N LEU A 184 5.23 -4.20 -22.62
CA LEU A 184 5.72 -5.54 -22.91
C LEU A 184 6.17 -6.21 -21.59
N PRO A 185 5.73 -7.44 -21.26
CA PRO A 185 6.23 -8.12 -20.07
C PRO A 185 7.74 -8.39 -20.18
N GLU A 186 8.49 -8.28 -19.07
CA GLU A 186 9.94 -8.55 -19.01
C GLU A 186 10.32 -9.95 -19.53
N THR A 187 9.37 -10.89 -19.53
CA THR A 187 9.55 -12.25 -20.05
C THR A 187 9.46 -12.36 -21.57
N GLY A 188 9.25 -11.26 -22.29
CA GLY A 188 9.07 -11.25 -23.73
C GLY A 188 7.70 -11.80 -24.14
N ILE A 189 7.07 -11.09 -25.07
CA ILE A 189 5.94 -11.53 -25.91
C ILE A 189 4.57 -11.61 -25.20
N ARG A 190 3.63 -10.74 -25.62
CA ARG A 190 2.24 -11.06 -26.00
C ARG A 190 1.63 -9.95 -26.88
N THR A 191 2.26 -9.62 -28.01
CA THR A 191 1.51 -9.01 -29.11
C THR A 191 0.73 -10.13 -29.82
N PRO A 192 -0.52 -9.93 -30.27
CA PRO A 192 -1.28 -10.91 -31.06
C PRO A 192 -0.62 -11.29 -32.40
N LEU A 193 0.45 -10.59 -32.76
CA LEU A 193 1.28 -10.84 -33.92
C LEU A 193 2.71 -11.13 -33.46
N ASP A 194 3.09 -12.40 -33.52
CA ASP A 194 4.47 -12.88 -33.41
C ASP A 194 5.27 -12.43 -34.64
N TYR A 195 5.63 -11.14 -34.70
CA TYR A 195 6.51 -10.62 -35.74
C TYR A 195 7.99 -10.98 -35.50
N ALA A 196 8.36 -11.38 -34.28
CA ALA A 196 9.72 -11.82 -33.94
C ALA A 196 10.06 -13.25 -34.46
N LEU A 197 9.04 -14.04 -34.83
CA LEU A 197 9.23 -15.36 -35.44
C LEU A 197 9.24 -15.30 -36.98
N LEU A 198 8.99 -14.14 -37.58
CA LEU A 198 9.23 -13.95 -39.00
C LEU A 198 10.74 -13.69 -39.17
N PRO A 199 11.48 -14.56 -39.90
CA PRO A 199 12.85 -14.21 -40.28
C PRO A 199 12.82 -12.84 -40.98
N PRO A 200 13.85 -11.98 -40.79
CA PRO A 200 13.96 -10.76 -41.58
C PRO A 200 13.75 -11.14 -43.05
N LEU A 201 12.84 -10.46 -43.74
CA LEU A 201 12.46 -10.67 -45.14
C LEU A 201 13.67 -10.40 -46.06
N SER A 202 14.67 -11.27 -45.96
CA SER A 202 15.94 -11.29 -46.65
C SER A 202 15.66 -11.86 -48.03
N GLY A 203 15.15 -11.04 -48.96
CA GLY A 203 14.78 -11.57 -50.27
C GLY A 203 14.36 -10.61 -51.36
N ALA A 204 14.24 -9.30 -51.11
CA ALA A 204 13.90 -8.34 -52.16
C ALA A 204 14.98 -7.23 -52.26
N PRO A 205 15.94 -7.35 -53.20
CA PRO A 205 16.98 -6.34 -53.39
C PRO A 205 16.33 -5.03 -53.87
N GLY A 206 16.21 -4.07 -52.96
CA GLY A 206 15.63 -2.74 -53.20
C GLY A 206 14.61 -2.28 -52.15
N ARG A 207 13.93 -3.18 -51.42
CA ARG A 207 12.89 -2.81 -50.43
C ARG A 207 13.43 -2.68 -48.99
N GLU A 208 14.54 -3.35 -48.68
CA GLU A 208 15.15 -3.33 -47.34
C GLU A 208 15.83 -2.00 -46.99
N VAL A 209 16.42 -1.32 -47.97
CA VAL A 209 17.13 -0.05 -47.76
C VAL A 209 16.15 1.07 -47.37
N ASP A 210 15.01 1.15 -48.05
CA ASP A 210 13.94 2.11 -47.72
C ASP A 210 13.31 1.84 -46.35
N SER A 211 13.16 0.56 -45.97
CA SER A 211 12.53 0.19 -44.70
C SER A 211 13.41 0.55 -43.50
N ARG A 212 14.73 0.35 -43.61
CA ARG A 212 15.69 0.77 -42.56
C ARG A 212 15.75 2.28 -42.44
N ALA A 213 15.86 3.00 -43.55
CA ALA A 213 15.88 4.47 -43.54
C ALA A 213 14.60 5.06 -42.89
N VAL A 214 13.44 4.45 -43.12
CA VAL A 214 12.17 4.86 -42.48
C VAL A 214 12.21 4.65 -40.96
N ARG A 215 12.76 3.53 -40.49
CA ARG A 215 12.91 3.22 -39.06
C ARG A 215 13.94 4.13 -38.39
N ASP A 216 15.10 4.32 -39.01
CA ASP A 216 16.18 5.17 -38.49
C ASP A 216 15.68 6.61 -38.32
N LEU A 217 14.92 7.13 -39.29
CA LEU A 217 14.31 8.46 -39.18
C LEU A 217 13.23 8.54 -38.10
N ALA A 218 12.45 7.47 -37.89
CA ALA A 218 11.45 7.41 -36.82
C ALA A 218 12.13 7.40 -35.44
N LEU A 219 13.20 6.64 -35.25
CA LEU A 219 13.99 6.60 -34.01
C LEU A 219 14.69 7.93 -33.75
N ALA A 220 15.34 8.51 -34.76
CA ALA A 220 15.95 9.84 -34.66
C ALA A 220 14.92 10.91 -34.27
N GLY A 221 13.71 10.83 -34.82
CA GLY A 221 12.63 11.74 -34.47
C GLY A 221 12.08 11.54 -33.06
N LEU A 222 12.07 10.31 -32.55
CA LEU A 222 11.75 10.03 -31.14
C LEU A 222 12.78 10.70 -30.21
N ASP A 223 14.07 10.58 -30.54
CA ASP A 223 15.15 11.15 -29.74
C ASP A 223 15.16 12.68 -29.79
N GLU A 224 14.82 13.29 -30.93
CA GLU A 224 14.72 14.76 -31.08
C GLU A 224 13.48 15.32 -30.35
N LEU A 225 12.33 14.67 -30.46
CA LEU A 225 11.10 15.10 -29.77
C LEU A 225 11.18 14.90 -28.25
N TRP A 226 11.95 13.91 -27.78
CA TRP A 226 12.09 13.57 -26.36
C TRP A 226 13.56 13.28 -25.98
N PRO A 227 14.42 14.30 -25.89
CA PRO A 227 15.86 14.12 -25.68
C PRO A 227 16.16 13.43 -24.35
N ALA A 228 17.11 12.49 -24.37
CA ALA A 228 17.47 11.72 -23.18
C ALA A 228 17.97 12.62 -22.03
N ASP A 229 18.71 13.67 -22.39
CA ASP A 229 19.44 14.57 -21.50
C ASP A 229 18.71 15.90 -21.24
N ALA A 230 17.47 16.06 -21.70
CA ALA A 230 16.72 17.30 -21.51
C ALA A 230 16.46 17.54 -20.00
N PRO A 231 16.69 18.77 -19.48
CA PRO A 231 16.38 19.10 -18.09
C PRO A 231 14.86 19.06 -17.88
N SER A 232 14.34 17.92 -17.41
CA SER A 232 13.04 17.63 -16.77
C SER A 232 11.72 18.25 -17.32
N GLY A 233 11.70 19.10 -18.33
CA GLY A 233 10.54 19.96 -18.62
C GLY A 233 9.40 19.29 -19.38
N ILE A 234 9.70 18.52 -20.44
CA ILE A 234 8.68 18.04 -21.40
C ILE A 234 8.67 16.51 -21.55
N ARG A 235 9.82 15.84 -21.41
CA ARG A 235 9.92 14.38 -21.47
C ARG A 235 9.17 13.70 -20.33
N LEU A 236 9.20 14.30 -19.12
CA LEU A 236 8.56 13.74 -17.93
C LEU A 236 7.02 13.66 -18.05
N PRO A 237 6.29 14.72 -18.47
CA PRO A 237 4.84 14.65 -18.62
C PRO A 237 4.36 13.62 -19.65
N PHE A 238 4.93 13.60 -20.86
CA PHE A 238 4.47 12.67 -21.91
C PHE A 238 4.79 11.22 -21.56
N ALA A 239 6.00 10.94 -21.06
CA ALA A 239 6.38 9.61 -20.59
C ALA A 239 5.42 9.11 -19.49
N HIS A 240 5.09 9.99 -18.55
CA HIS A 240 4.19 9.65 -17.46
C HIS A 240 2.78 9.31 -17.97
N LEU A 241 2.24 10.11 -18.89
CA LEU A 241 0.95 9.84 -19.51
C LEU A 241 0.95 8.52 -20.29
N LEU A 242 2.00 8.28 -21.08
CA LEU A 242 2.13 7.06 -21.86
C LEU A 242 2.22 5.84 -20.93
N ARG A 243 3.01 5.91 -19.86
CA ARG A 243 3.11 4.86 -18.83
C ARG A 243 1.75 4.57 -18.18
N LEU A 244 0.99 5.60 -17.81
CA LEU A 244 -0.36 5.43 -17.27
C LEU A 244 -1.28 4.75 -18.28
N ALA A 245 -1.24 5.16 -19.54
CA ALA A 245 -2.04 4.55 -20.59
C ALA A 245 -1.67 3.07 -20.83
N CYS A 246 -0.39 2.71 -20.69
CA CYS A 246 0.10 1.34 -20.86
C CYS A 246 -0.20 0.42 -19.67
N SER A 247 -0.37 0.98 -18.47
CA SER A 247 -0.55 0.22 -17.22
C SER A 247 -1.99 0.19 -16.72
N GLN A 248 -2.82 1.16 -17.13
CA GLN A 248 -4.18 1.32 -16.61
C GLN A 248 -5.23 1.43 -17.73
N TYR A 249 -6.46 1.00 -17.44
CA TYR A 249 -7.66 1.29 -18.22
C TYR A 249 -8.45 2.43 -17.58
N MET A 250 -9.01 3.33 -18.40
CA MET A 250 -10.00 4.29 -17.94
C MET A 250 -11.38 3.63 -17.86
N LEU A 251 -12.02 3.70 -16.69
CA LEU A 251 -13.42 3.31 -16.50
C LEU A 251 -14.32 4.48 -16.89
N VAL A 252 -14.92 4.42 -18.07
CA VAL A 252 -15.80 5.48 -18.61
C VAL A 252 -17.24 4.98 -18.68
N VAL A 253 -18.17 5.75 -18.11
CA VAL A 253 -19.61 5.43 -18.03
C VAL A 253 -20.45 6.46 -18.76
N LEU A 254 -21.64 6.06 -19.21
CA LEU A 254 -22.62 6.95 -19.84
C LEU A 254 -23.62 7.45 -18.80
N LEU A 255 -23.61 8.74 -18.51
CA LEU A 255 -24.52 9.36 -17.55
C LEU A 255 -25.46 10.34 -18.26
N ASP A 256 -26.74 10.29 -17.90
CA ASP A 256 -27.72 11.24 -18.40
C ASP A 256 -27.46 12.66 -17.84
N ALA A 257 -27.40 13.62 -18.75
CA ALA A 257 -27.06 15.01 -18.46
C ALA A 257 -28.15 15.77 -17.70
N ALA A 258 -29.40 15.27 -17.65
CA ALA A 258 -30.51 15.90 -16.95
C ALA A 258 -30.36 15.80 -15.41
N HIS A 259 -29.64 14.79 -14.92
CA HIS A 259 -29.42 14.57 -13.50
C HIS A 259 -27.96 14.88 -13.15
N PRO A 260 -27.66 16.08 -12.64
CA PRO A 260 -26.30 16.57 -12.48
C PRO A 260 -25.49 15.79 -11.46
N ARG A 261 -26.13 15.18 -10.46
CA ARG A 261 -25.46 14.41 -9.42
C ARG A 261 -25.83 12.93 -9.53
N ARG A 262 -24.83 12.07 -9.53
CA ARG A 262 -24.98 10.62 -9.66
C ARG A 262 -24.11 9.93 -8.62
N PHE A 263 -24.64 8.85 -8.03
CA PHE A 263 -23.87 7.94 -7.18
C PHE A 263 -23.67 6.65 -7.95
N LEU A 264 -22.42 6.18 -8.00
CA LEU A 264 -22.04 4.99 -8.73
C LEU A 264 -21.29 4.03 -7.83
N THR A 265 -21.54 2.74 -8.01
CA THR A 265 -20.89 1.67 -7.26
C THR A 265 -20.43 0.55 -8.18
N TRP A 266 -19.29 -0.06 -7.87
CA TRP A 266 -18.82 -1.26 -8.55
C TRP A 266 -17.88 -2.06 -7.67
N ASP A 267 -17.83 -3.37 -7.93
CA ASP A 267 -16.84 -4.24 -7.30
C ASP A 267 -15.55 -4.20 -8.12
N ALA A 268 -14.46 -3.83 -7.44
CA ALA A 268 -13.12 -3.83 -7.98
C ALA A 268 -12.52 -5.25 -7.91
N PRO A 269 -11.51 -5.56 -8.74
CA PRO A 269 -10.85 -6.85 -8.74
C PRO A 269 -10.33 -7.26 -7.34
N LEU A 270 -10.39 -8.56 -7.07
CA LEU A 270 -9.85 -9.16 -5.85
C LEU A 270 -8.36 -8.84 -5.74
N LEU A 271 -7.95 -8.26 -4.62
CA LEU A 271 -6.55 -7.89 -4.40
C LEU A 271 -5.79 -9.09 -3.81
N PRO A 272 -4.77 -9.61 -4.51
CA PRO A 272 -3.92 -10.65 -3.96
C PRO A 272 -2.97 -10.05 -2.92
N GLY A 273 -2.89 -10.68 -1.75
CA GLY A 273 -1.96 -10.29 -0.70
C GLY A 273 -0.54 -10.67 -1.09
N ARG A 274 0.32 -9.68 -1.32
CA ARG A 274 1.76 -9.89 -1.46
C ARG A 274 2.32 -10.21 -0.09
N ARG A 275 3.05 -11.32 0.01
CA ARG A 275 3.78 -11.66 1.22
C ARG A 275 5.19 -11.12 1.10
N PRO A 276 5.64 -10.22 1.99
CA PRO A 276 7.06 -9.91 2.04
C PRO A 276 7.83 -11.20 2.34
N SER A 277 8.89 -11.44 1.57
CA SER A 277 9.85 -12.52 1.76
C SER A 277 10.55 -12.29 3.10
N ALA A 278 10.09 -12.96 4.15
CA ALA A 278 10.71 -12.85 5.47
C ALA A 278 11.59 -14.09 5.73
N PRO A 279 12.76 -13.91 6.36
CA PRO A 279 13.76 -14.96 6.59
C PRO A 279 13.32 -15.99 7.65
N ILE A 280 14.20 -16.98 7.89
CA ILE A 280 14.11 -18.11 8.85
C ILE A 280 13.57 -17.71 10.25
N GLN A 281 13.68 -16.44 10.64
CA GLN A 281 13.06 -15.87 11.85
C GLN A 281 11.54 -16.11 11.96
N ARG A 282 10.81 -16.26 10.85
CA ARG A 282 9.37 -16.61 10.89
C ARG A 282 9.11 -17.98 11.54
N LEU A 283 10.06 -18.90 11.44
CA LEU A 283 9.97 -20.27 11.96
C LEU A 283 10.14 -20.31 13.48
N VAL A 284 11.05 -19.50 14.01
CA VAL A 284 11.22 -19.29 15.47
C VAL A 284 10.01 -18.58 16.07
N GLN A 285 9.45 -17.60 15.35
CA GLN A 285 8.25 -16.87 15.77
C GLN A 285 6.97 -17.73 15.72
N SER A 286 6.90 -18.79 14.90
CA SER A 286 5.75 -19.70 14.89
C SER A 286 5.70 -20.68 16.06
N VAL A 287 6.82 -20.87 16.77
CA VAL A 287 6.95 -21.86 17.87
C VAL A 287 6.93 -21.22 19.26
N LEU A 288 7.15 -19.91 19.36
CA LEU A 288 7.13 -19.19 20.64
C LEU A 288 5.75 -18.56 20.92
N PRO A 289 5.37 -18.34 22.20
CA PRO A 289 4.16 -17.60 22.62
C PRO A 289 4.21 -16.07 22.32
N VAL A 290 4.84 -15.72 21.18
CA VAL A 290 4.99 -14.37 20.66
C VAL A 290 3.78 -14.09 19.79
N ASN A 291 2.70 -13.67 20.47
CA ASN A 291 1.44 -13.32 19.84
C ASN A 291 1.65 -12.32 18.68
N ARG A 292 1.23 -12.71 17.48
CA ARG A 292 1.18 -11.87 16.28
C ARG A 292 -0.18 -11.18 16.27
N GLU A 293 -0.20 -9.86 16.34
CA GLU A 293 -1.29 -9.13 15.70
C GLU A 293 -1.13 -9.40 14.20
N PHE A 294 -2.22 -9.74 13.50
CA PHE A 294 -2.12 -9.92 12.06
C PHE A 294 -2.18 -8.54 11.41
N VAL A 295 -1.04 -8.12 10.86
CA VAL A 295 -0.88 -6.78 10.32
C VAL A 295 -1.15 -6.80 8.83
N VAL A 296 -2.11 -5.98 8.43
CA VAL A 296 -2.46 -5.74 7.03
C VAL A 296 -2.10 -4.32 6.65
N GLU A 297 -1.40 -4.18 5.54
CA GLU A 297 -1.17 -2.90 4.88
C GLU A 297 -1.97 -2.87 3.58
N TYR A 298 -2.80 -1.84 3.42
CA TYR A 298 -3.52 -1.57 2.18
C TYR A 298 -2.99 -0.27 1.59
N GLU A 299 -2.70 -0.29 0.30
CA GLU A 299 -2.01 0.78 -0.39
C GLU A 299 -2.83 1.24 -1.60
N THR A 300 -3.14 2.54 -1.69
CA THR A 300 -3.97 3.11 -2.77
C THR A 300 -3.43 4.48 -3.23
N ALA A 301 -4.05 5.04 -4.27
CA ALA A 301 -3.76 6.35 -4.84
C ALA A 301 -5.06 7.16 -4.97
N ILE A 302 -5.13 8.30 -4.28
CA ILE A 302 -6.26 9.22 -4.26
C ILE A 302 -5.98 10.35 -5.25
N PRO A 303 -6.82 10.60 -6.26
CA PRO A 303 -6.65 11.75 -7.14
C PRO A 303 -6.71 13.06 -6.33
N ARG A 304 -5.76 13.97 -6.55
CA ARG A 304 -5.58 15.19 -5.73
C ARG A 304 -6.78 16.15 -5.76
N SER A 305 -7.60 16.09 -6.82
CA SER A 305 -8.79 16.94 -6.93
C SER A 305 -9.96 16.47 -6.06
N VAL A 306 -9.98 15.19 -5.65
CA VAL A 306 -11.06 14.61 -4.85
C VAL A 306 -11.13 15.33 -3.51
N GLY A 307 -12.33 15.78 -3.14
CA GLY A 307 -12.53 16.55 -1.91
C GLY A 307 -12.49 15.70 -0.65
N ALA A 308 -12.97 14.46 -0.73
CA ALA A 308 -12.97 13.52 0.37
C ALA A 308 -12.80 12.06 -0.08
N TYR A 309 -12.02 11.30 0.69
CA TYR A 309 -11.83 9.87 0.53
C TYR A 309 -12.24 9.14 1.81
N HIS A 310 -13.02 8.08 1.68
CA HIS A 310 -13.45 7.24 2.79
C HIS A 310 -12.96 5.83 2.59
N LEU A 311 -12.43 5.23 3.65
CA LEU A 311 -12.01 3.85 3.66
C LEU A 311 -12.70 3.14 4.81
N THR A 312 -13.54 2.17 4.46
CA THR A 312 -14.19 1.28 5.40
C THR A 312 -13.58 -0.11 5.23
N VAL A 313 -13.23 -0.74 6.35
CA VAL A 313 -12.73 -2.12 6.36
C VAL A 313 -13.66 -2.96 7.22
N GLU A 314 -14.02 -4.12 6.70
CA GLU A 314 -14.83 -5.12 7.36
C GLU A 314 -14.04 -6.44 7.45
N VAL A 315 -14.04 -7.03 8.64
CA VAL A 315 -13.40 -8.31 8.92
C VAL A 315 -14.43 -9.30 9.46
N ASN A 316 -14.06 -10.59 9.40
CA ASN A 316 -14.93 -11.65 9.90
C ASN A 316 -15.24 -11.45 11.40
N GLU A 317 -16.45 -11.82 11.84
CA GLU A 317 -16.97 -11.49 13.18
C GLU A 317 -16.12 -12.04 14.35
N GLU A 318 -15.32 -13.07 14.08
CA GLU A 318 -14.41 -13.69 15.06
C GLU A 318 -13.11 -12.90 15.24
N VAL A 319 -12.86 -11.87 14.44
CA VAL A 319 -11.64 -11.06 14.42
C VAL A 319 -11.98 -9.60 14.74
N SER A 320 -11.32 -9.06 15.75
CA SER A 320 -11.48 -7.65 16.13
C SER A 320 -10.45 -6.76 15.45
N VAL A 321 -10.89 -5.57 15.02
CA VAL A 321 -9.98 -4.52 14.56
C VAL A 321 -9.48 -3.73 15.76
N ARG A 322 -8.19 -3.90 16.10
CA ARG A 322 -7.61 -3.17 17.23
C ARG A 322 -7.14 -1.78 16.90
N ARG A 323 -6.50 -1.64 15.74
CA ARG A 323 -5.90 -0.38 15.31
C ARG A 323 -6.13 -0.22 13.83
N PHE A 324 -6.55 0.97 13.46
CA PHE A 324 -6.71 1.37 12.07
C PHE A 324 -6.26 2.82 11.91
N VAL A 325 -5.26 3.02 11.04
CA VAL A 325 -4.66 4.32 10.77
C VAL A 325 -4.48 4.43 9.26
N LEU A 326 -4.94 5.53 8.69
CA LEU A 326 -4.67 5.89 7.30
C LEU A 326 -3.59 6.98 7.30
N SER A 327 -2.56 6.81 6.49
CA SER A 327 -1.51 7.83 6.29
C SER A 327 -1.50 8.23 4.82
N SER A 328 -1.39 9.53 4.54
CA SER A 328 -1.29 10.03 3.17
C SER A 328 -0.10 10.97 3.01
N ASP A 329 0.40 11.13 1.78
CA ASP A 329 1.54 12.00 1.45
C ASP A 329 1.10 13.35 0.85
N VAL A 330 -0.10 13.83 1.21
CA VAL A 330 -0.72 15.03 0.62
C VAL A 330 0.17 16.28 0.65
N ASP A 331 0.99 16.42 1.69
CA ASP A 331 1.89 17.56 1.87
C ASP A 331 3.32 17.28 1.37
N ASP A 332 3.60 16.12 0.76
CA ASP A 332 4.97 15.71 0.41
C ASP A 332 5.60 16.62 -0.64
N ASP A 333 4.89 16.95 -1.73
CA ASP A 333 5.36 17.90 -2.74
C ASP A 333 5.67 19.28 -2.14
N PHE A 334 4.84 19.73 -1.20
CA PHE A 334 5.05 21.00 -0.51
C PHE A 334 6.28 20.94 0.38
N VAL A 335 6.45 19.88 1.16
CA VAL A 335 7.58 19.68 2.05
C VAL A 335 8.87 19.51 1.24
N GLN A 336 8.83 18.86 0.08
CA GLN A 336 9.96 18.79 -0.85
C GLN A 336 10.32 20.18 -1.38
N THR A 337 9.34 20.98 -1.80
CA THR A 337 9.57 22.38 -2.23
C THR A 337 10.16 23.22 -1.09
N LEU A 338 9.61 23.10 0.13
CA LEU A 338 10.13 23.79 1.31
C LEU A 338 11.58 23.38 1.61
N THR A 339 11.89 22.08 1.48
CA THR A 339 13.26 21.57 1.69
C THR A 339 14.21 22.12 0.63
N GLN A 340 13.80 22.12 -0.64
CA GLN A 340 14.56 22.71 -1.75
C GLN A 340 14.82 24.20 -1.53
N ASP A 341 13.83 24.95 -1.06
CA ASP A 341 14.00 26.38 -0.77
C ASP A 341 14.99 26.62 0.38
N VAL A 342 14.97 25.78 1.42
CA VAL A 342 15.95 25.84 2.51
C VAL A 342 17.36 25.50 2.00
N GLU A 343 17.50 24.49 1.14
CA GLU A 343 18.77 24.08 0.54
C GLU A 343 19.33 25.17 -0.41
N MET A 344 18.50 25.72 -1.30
CA MET A 344 18.87 26.83 -2.19
C MET A 344 19.30 28.06 -1.39
N LEU A 345 18.60 28.37 -0.29
CA LEU A 345 18.99 29.46 0.59
C LEU A 345 20.33 29.16 1.28
N ALA A 346 20.56 27.92 1.75
CA ALA A 346 21.82 27.52 2.36
C ALA A 346 23.02 27.69 1.41
N GLU A 347 22.86 27.34 0.14
CA GLU A 347 23.88 27.52 -0.90
C GLU A 347 24.08 29.00 -1.26
N GLY A 348 22.99 29.79 -1.30
CA GLY A 348 22.99 31.20 -1.69
C GLY A 348 23.42 32.18 -0.59
N VAL A 349 23.43 31.80 0.70
CA VAL A 349 23.75 32.69 1.83
C VAL A 349 25.16 33.31 1.72
N ALA A 350 26.12 32.63 1.07
CA ALA A 350 27.46 33.18 0.85
C ALA A 350 27.51 34.33 -0.18
N GLY A 351 26.47 34.50 -1.01
CA GLY A 351 26.44 35.43 -2.15
C GLY A 351 25.35 36.49 -2.11
N LEU A 352 24.44 36.49 -1.14
CA LEU A 352 23.33 37.47 -1.07
C LEU A 352 23.81 38.81 -0.47
N PRO A 353 23.85 39.92 -1.24
CA PRO A 353 24.39 41.19 -0.75
C PRO A 353 23.42 41.97 0.15
N HIS A 354 22.16 41.52 0.31
CA HIS A 354 21.11 42.27 1.00
C HIS A 354 20.45 41.44 2.11
N ARG A 355 20.79 41.77 3.37
CA ARG A 355 20.25 41.14 4.60
C ARG A 355 18.72 41.16 4.69
N LYS A 356 18.07 42.16 4.09
CA LYS A 356 16.61 42.28 4.07
C LYS A 356 15.95 41.23 3.17
N LEU A 357 16.59 40.84 2.06
CA LEU A 357 16.10 39.77 1.20
C LEU A 357 16.21 38.42 1.92
N LEU A 358 17.36 38.17 2.58
CA LEU A 358 17.54 36.96 3.41
C LEU A 358 16.47 36.86 4.51
N GLU A 359 16.16 37.97 5.20
CA GLU A 359 15.08 37.98 6.19
C GLU A 359 13.73 37.64 5.56
N LEU A 360 13.38 38.22 4.41
CA LEU A 360 12.11 37.94 3.73
C LEU A 360 11.97 36.46 3.33
N GLU A 361 13.03 35.87 2.77
CA GLU A 361 13.05 34.46 2.40
C GLU A 361 12.94 33.54 3.65
N LEU A 362 13.68 33.85 4.72
CA LEU A 362 13.59 33.12 5.98
C LEU A 362 12.21 33.23 6.62
N GLN A 363 11.55 34.40 6.54
CA GLN A 363 10.16 34.57 7.00
C GLN A 363 9.19 33.76 6.14
N GLY A 364 9.41 33.68 4.82
CA GLY A 364 8.64 32.81 3.93
C GLY A 364 8.78 31.33 4.25
N ILE A 365 10.00 30.86 4.54
CA ILE A 365 10.30 29.49 5.01
C ILE A 365 9.66 29.25 6.38
N ALA A 366 9.82 30.19 7.32
CA ALA A 366 9.27 30.09 8.68
C ALA A 366 7.74 29.99 8.69
N SER A 367 7.06 30.82 7.89
CA SER A 367 5.60 30.76 7.73
C SER A 367 5.13 29.37 7.29
N ARG A 368 5.81 28.80 6.28
CA ARG A 368 5.52 27.47 5.73
C ARG A 368 5.83 26.35 6.71
N LEU A 369 6.94 26.43 7.43
CA LEU A 369 7.32 25.48 8.47
C LEU A 369 6.34 25.51 9.64
N ALA A 370 5.89 26.69 10.07
CA ALA A 370 4.89 26.87 11.11
C ALA A 370 3.55 26.24 10.73
N GLU A 371 3.13 26.35 9.46
CA GLU A 371 1.90 25.72 8.97
C GLU A 371 1.97 24.18 9.00
N VAL A 372 3.09 23.59 8.56
CA VAL A 372 3.31 22.13 8.68
C VAL A 372 3.30 21.69 10.13
N GLY A 373 3.94 22.47 11.03
CA GLY A 373 3.93 22.23 12.46
C GLY A 373 2.52 22.20 13.05
N ARG A 374 1.65 23.15 12.68
CA ARG A 374 0.24 23.18 13.12
C ARG A 374 -0.56 21.97 12.64
N ARG A 375 -0.39 21.58 11.38
CA ARG A 375 -1.07 20.39 10.82
C ARG A 375 -0.65 19.12 11.57
N ARG A 376 0.65 18.88 11.71
CA ARG A 376 1.17 17.69 12.40
C ARG A 376 0.84 17.66 13.89
N LEU A 377 0.74 18.81 14.55
CA LEU A 377 0.25 18.88 15.93
C LEU A 377 -1.22 18.46 16.03
N THR A 378 -2.04 18.89 15.08
CA THR A 378 -3.45 18.50 15.00
C THR A 378 -3.59 16.98 14.81
N ASP A 379 -2.82 16.42 13.87
CA ASP A 379 -2.76 14.99 13.60
C ASP A 379 -2.33 14.19 14.85
N LEU A 380 -1.26 14.62 15.52
CA LEU A 380 -0.76 14.01 16.76
C LEU A 380 -1.81 14.07 17.89
N THR A 381 -2.51 15.17 18.01
CA THR A 381 -3.55 15.37 19.04
C THR A 381 -4.74 14.45 18.80
N ASN A 382 -5.20 14.34 17.54
CA ASN A 382 -6.27 13.44 17.15
C ASN A 382 -5.87 11.98 17.38
N TYR A 383 -4.65 11.60 17.01
CA TYR A 383 -4.12 10.27 17.26
C TYR A 383 -4.05 9.93 18.76
N ARG A 384 -3.61 10.86 19.60
CA ARG A 384 -3.58 10.68 21.06
C ARG A 384 -4.98 10.49 21.64
N ARG A 385 -5.96 11.27 21.17
CA ARG A 385 -7.38 11.13 21.57
C ARG A 385 -7.90 9.74 21.20
N TYR A 386 -7.68 9.31 19.96
CA TYR A 386 -8.04 7.97 19.47
C TYR A 386 -7.48 6.85 20.36
N ILE A 387 -6.19 6.90 20.70
CA ILE A 387 -5.57 5.90 21.57
C ILE A 387 -6.17 5.93 22.98
N ALA A 388 -6.43 7.11 23.54
CA ALA A 388 -7.00 7.25 24.88
C ALA A 388 -8.42 6.67 24.96
N GLU A 389 -9.27 6.95 23.97
CA GLU A 389 -10.64 6.43 23.87
C GLU A 389 -10.67 4.90 23.76
N ARG A 390 -9.84 4.31 22.89
CA ARG A 390 -9.77 2.85 22.70
C ARG A 390 -9.24 2.11 23.93
N HIS A 391 -8.38 2.73 24.74
CA HIS A 391 -7.73 2.02 25.85
C HIS A 391 -8.35 2.25 27.24
N ARG A 392 -9.33 3.15 27.42
CA ARG A 392 -10.14 3.44 28.64
C ARG A 392 -9.41 3.49 30.02
N SER A 393 -8.09 3.32 30.07
CA SER A 393 -7.32 3.00 31.27
C SER A 393 -5.87 3.49 31.26
N LEU A 394 -5.48 4.26 30.25
CA LEU A 394 -4.25 5.05 30.35
C LEU A 394 -4.63 6.36 31.02
N ALA A 395 -4.18 6.51 32.28
CA ALA A 395 -4.26 7.75 33.05
C ALA A 395 -4.00 8.95 32.13
N ALA A 396 -4.87 9.96 32.24
CA ALA A 396 -4.85 11.19 31.46
C ALA A 396 -3.42 11.58 31.10
N PHE A 397 -3.02 11.32 29.85
CA PHE A 397 -1.77 11.82 29.31
C PHE A 397 -1.94 13.33 29.29
N THR A 398 -1.39 13.98 30.30
CA THR A 398 -1.51 15.43 30.48
C THR A 398 -0.81 16.08 29.30
N PRO A 399 -1.46 16.97 28.53
CA PRO A 399 -0.82 17.68 27.44
C PRO A 399 0.09 18.74 28.05
N GLY A 400 1.27 18.33 28.50
CA GLY A 400 2.36 19.22 28.84
C GLY A 400 3.49 18.94 27.88
N ALA A 401 3.41 19.48 26.65
CA ALA A 401 4.67 19.88 26.05
C ALA A 401 5.26 20.89 27.05
N ALA A 402 6.42 20.60 27.63
CA ALA A 402 7.17 21.64 28.32
C ALA A 402 7.20 22.83 27.35
N ALA A 403 6.73 24.00 27.80
CA ALA A 403 6.70 25.18 26.97
C ALA A 403 8.15 25.54 26.65
N LEU A 404 8.65 25.07 25.50
CA LEU A 404 9.99 25.37 25.03
C LEU A 404 10.06 26.88 24.83
N ASP A 405 11.10 27.49 25.37
CA ASP A 405 11.36 28.90 25.13
C ASP A 405 11.75 29.13 23.66
N GLY A 406 11.59 30.36 23.17
CA GLY A 406 11.89 30.72 21.78
C GLY A 406 13.32 30.34 21.39
N ASP A 407 14.29 30.61 22.26
CA ASP A 407 15.70 30.29 22.04
C ASP A 407 15.97 28.78 22.02
N GLU A 408 15.27 28.01 22.86
CA GLU A 408 15.37 26.54 22.88
C GLU A 408 14.84 25.93 21.59
N VAL A 409 13.74 26.46 21.07
CA VAL A 409 13.14 26.05 19.79
C VAL A 409 14.10 26.33 18.63
N VAL A 410 14.64 27.54 18.56
CA VAL A 410 15.62 27.93 17.54
C VAL A 410 16.87 27.04 17.60
N ALA A 411 17.37 26.76 18.81
CA ALA A 411 18.53 25.89 19.00
C ALA A 411 18.24 24.44 18.61
N ALA A 412 17.03 23.93 18.87
CA ALA A 412 16.60 22.59 18.46
C ALA A 412 16.51 22.47 16.94
N LEU A 413 15.84 23.42 16.27
CA LEU A 413 15.72 23.47 14.82
C LEU A 413 17.10 23.61 14.14
N SER A 414 18.01 24.39 14.73
CA SER A 414 19.38 24.57 14.21
C SER A 414 20.21 23.29 14.24
N ARG A 415 19.84 22.32 15.10
CA ARG A 415 20.43 20.97 15.14
C ARG A 415 19.72 19.96 14.23
N GLY A 416 18.69 20.39 13.50
CA GLY A 416 17.86 19.53 12.67
C GLY A 416 16.77 18.77 13.43
N ASP A 417 16.46 19.16 14.68
CA ASP A 417 15.34 18.56 15.41
C ASP A 417 14.01 19.17 14.95
N CYS A 418 13.38 18.54 13.97
CA CYS A 418 12.05 18.89 13.47
C CYS A 418 10.94 17.99 14.06
N SER A 419 11.09 17.57 15.31
CA SER A 419 10.01 16.84 15.99
C SER A 419 8.74 17.70 16.14
N VAL A 420 7.57 17.06 16.14
CA VAL A 420 6.28 17.77 16.23
C VAL A 420 6.18 18.72 17.42
N PRO A 421 6.66 18.38 18.65
CA PRO A 421 6.63 19.32 19.77
C PRO A 421 7.46 20.59 19.52
N VAL A 422 8.63 20.47 18.90
CA VAL A 422 9.49 21.61 18.54
C VAL A 422 8.83 22.48 17.47
N LEU A 423 8.27 21.87 16.42
CA LEU A 423 7.56 22.59 15.37
C LEU A 423 6.27 23.26 15.86
N ALA A 424 5.57 22.64 16.80
CA ALA A 424 4.40 23.21 17.46
C ALA A 424 4.77 24.46 18.28
N ALA A 425 5.84 24.37 19.08
CA ALA A 425 6.36 25.50 19.84
C ALA A 425 6.85 26.62 18.91
N PHE A 426 7.54 26.27 17.82
CA PHE A 426 7.93 27.21 16.77
C PHE A 426 6.73 27.95 16.16
N ALA A 427 5.69 27.22 15.78
CA ALA A 427 4.48 27.81 15.22
C ALA A 427 3.78 28.77 16.20
N ALA A 428 3.78 28.44 17.50
CA ALA A 428 3.24 29.31 18.55
C ALA A 428 4.06 30.61 18.68
N HIS A 429 5.38 30.52 18.82
CA HIS A 429 6.27 31.70 18.91
C HIS A 429 6.26 32.56 17.64
N TYR A 430 6.17 31.93 16.47
CA TYR A 430 6.02 32.62 15.19
C TYR A 430 4.70 33.39 15.11
N SER A 431 3.58 32.78 15.55
CA SER A 431 2.27 33.46 15.59
C SER A 431 2.17 34.57 16.64
N ALA A 432 2.93 34.45 17.73
CA ALA A 432 3.08 35.48 18.75
C ALA A 432 4.09 36.58 18.35
N ASP A 433 4.58 36.55 17.09
CA ASP A 433 5.46 37.55 16.52
C ASP A 433 6.80 37.71 17.26
N SER A 434 7.23 36.64 17.95
CA SER A 434 8.49 36.58 18.70
C SER A 434 9.70 36.24 17.80
N MET A 435 9.46 36.03 16.49
CA MET A 435 10.43 35.52 15.51
C MET A 435 10.71 36.50 14.35
N ARG A 436 10.77 37.81 14.63
CA ARG A 436 10.90 38.88 13.60
C ARG A 436 12.30 39.06 12.97
N HIS A 437 13.32 38.40 13.51
CA HIS A 437 14.73 38.64 13.16
C HIS A 437 15.51 37.34 12.93
N LEU A 438 14.99 36.48 12.05
CA LEU A 438 15.56 35.16 11.79
C LEU A 438 16.94 35.24 11.11
N ALA A 439 17.17 36.25 10.27
CA ALA A 439 18.47 36.46 9.62
C ALA A 439 19.56 36.93 10.60
N ARG A 440 19.20 37.31 11.83
CA ARG A 440 20.16 37.63 12.90
C ARG A 440 20.38 36.46 13.86
N GLY A 441 19.52 35.44 13.77
CA GLY A 441 19.49 34.32 14.69
C GLY A 441 20.34 33.13 14.25
N PRO A 442 20.45 32.11 15.13
CA PRO A 442 21.16 30.85 14.86
C PRO A 442 20.64 30.06 13.66
N LEU A 443 19.38 30.31 13.24
CA LEU A 443 18.72 29.61 12.14
C LEU A 443 19.27 29.99 10.75
N ALA A 444 20.02 31.09 10.63
CA ALA A 444 20.64 31.49 9.37
C ALA A 444 21.98 30.77 9.12
N GLY A 445 22.33 30.56 7.85
CA GLY A 445 23.63 30.00 7.46
C GLY A 445 23.75 28.50 7.75
N ALA A 446 24.68 28.10 8.62
CA ALA A 446 25.08 26.70 8.84
C ALA A 446 23.97 25.81 9.42
N ALA A 447 22.90 26.40 9.98
CA ALA A 447 21.73 25.68 10.47
C ALA A 447 20.77 25.23 9.36
N LEU A 448 20.76 25.89 8.20
CA LEU A 448 19.82 25.60 7.10
C LEU A 448 19.97 24.18 6.53
N PRO A 449 21.18 23.65 6.28
CA PRO A 449 21.34 22.25 5.86
C PRO A 449 20.84 21.25 6.92
N ALA A 450 21.06 21.54 8.21
CA ALA A 450 20.57 20.69 9.29
C ALA A 450 19.04 20.71 9.36
N LEU A 451 18.42 21.88 9.16
CA LEU A 451 16.97 22.04 9.08
C LEU A 451 16.38 21.28 7.89
N ALA A 452 16.96 21.41 6.68
CA ALA A 452 16.53 20.67 5.49
C ALA A 452 16.59 19.14 5.71
N ASN A 453 17.69 18.65 6.30
CA ASN A 453 17.83 17.24 6.64
C ASN A 453 16.80 16.81 7.69
N GLY A 454 16.57 17.63 8.73
CA GLY A 454 15.54 17.38 9.74
C GLY A 454 14.12 17.26 9.13
N ILE A 455 13.73 18.21 8.27
CA ILE A 455 12.43 18.20 7.59
C ILE A 455 12.23 16.88 6.82
N ARG A 456 13.26 16.43 6.09
CA ARG A 456 13.26 15.19 5.33
C ARG A 456 13.24 13.94 6.23
N ASP A 457 14.08 13.92 7.26
CA ASP A 457 14.26 12.76 8.15
C ASP A 457 13.02 12.45 8.97
N TYR A 458 12.28 13.48 9.39
CA TYR A 458 11.04 13.33 10.14
C TYR A 458 9.83 12.98 9.25
N GLN A 459 9.96 12.97 7.92
CA GLN A 459 8.88 12.69 6.96
C GLN A 459 7.65 13.58 7.17
N LEU A 460 7.88 14.88 7.32
CA LEU A 460 6.80 15.83 7.61
C LEU A 460 5.77 15.96 6.49
N GLY A 461 6.04 15.45 5.28
CA GLY A 461 5.07 15.41 4.17
C GLY A 461 3.92 14.42 4.38
N HIS A 462 4.07 13.47 5.32
CA HIS A 462 3.07 12.42 5.55
C HIS A 462 2.15 12.77 6.72
N ASP A 463 0.84 12.75 6.49
CA ASP A 463 -0.19 12.93 7.51
C ASP A 463 -0.68 11.59 8.09
N ILE A 464 -1.52 11.67 9.12
CA ILE A 464 -2.25 10.52 9.65
C ILE A 464 -3.70 10.91 9.93
N THR A 465 -4.63 10.02 9.58
CA THR A 465 -6.01 10.05 10.02
C THR A 465 -6.34 8.75 10.73
N THR A 466 -7.08 8.85 11.83
CA THR A 466 -7.43 7.71 12.67
C THR A 466 -8.88 7.31 12.47
N ASP A 467 -9.16 6.08 12.89
CA ASP A 467 -10.47 5.47 12.89
C ASP A 467 -11.50 6.25 13.73
N ASN A 468 -12.71 6.37 13.17
CA ASN A 468 -13.87 7.00 13.79
C ASN A 468 -15.03 6.00 14.05
N ASP A 469 -14.87 4.71 13.73
CA ASP A 469 -15.96 3.73 13.82
C ASP A 469 -16.03 3.05 15.22
N PRO A 470 -17.18 3.12 15.93
CA PRO A 470 -17.37 2.38 17.17
C PRO A 470 -17.54 0.87 16.99
N ARG A 471 -17.66 0.35 15.75
CA ARG A 471 -17.84 -1.09 15.49
C ARG A 471 -16.63 -1.92 15.94
N GLU A 472 -16.89 -3.13 16.43
CA GLU A 472 -15.85 -4.07 16.89
C GLU A 472 -15.17 -4.82 15.73
N ASN A 473 -15.94 -5.10 14.67
CA ASN A 473 -15.54 -5.92 13.51
C ASN A 473 -15.31 -5.08 12.23
N GLY A 474 -15.25 -3.76 12.37
CA GLY A 474 -15.01 -2.86 11.26
C GLY A 474 -14.23 -1.63 11.69
N ALA A 475 -13.64 -0.94 10.73
CA ALA A 475 -12.96 0.32 10.95
C ALA A 475 -13.23 1.29 9.81
N HIS A 476 -13.24 2.58 10.12
CA HIS A 476 -13.51 3.65 9.17
C HIS A 476 -12.54 4.79 9.33
N ALA A 477 -11.80 5.10 8.27
CA ALA A 477 -10.97 6.28 8.18
C ALA A 477 -11.50 7.19 7.08
N HIS A 478 -11.36 8.48 7.31
CA HIS A 478 -11.68 9.49 6.32
C HIS A 478 -10.46 10.37 6.11
N TRP A 479 -10.24 10.72 4.85
CA TRP A 479 -9.30 11.71 4.42
C TRP A 479 -10.08 12.83 3.75
N ARG A 480 -9.71 14.07 4.03
CA ARG A 480 -10.30 15.25 3.42
C ARG A 480 -9.17 16.09 2.86
N ARG A 481 -9.39 16.65 1.68
CA ARG A 481 -8.47 17.62 1.12
C ARG A 481 -8.32 18.78 2.10
N PRO A 482 -7.08 19.15 2.50
CA PRO A 482 -6.87 20.32 3.33
C PRO A 482 -7.49 21.58 2.70
N PRO A 483 -8.11 22.48 3.48
CA PRO A 483 -8.76 23.67 2.95
C PRO A 483 -7.77 24.63 2.25
N LEU A 484 -6.51 24.60 2.69
CA LEU A 484 -5.40 25.29 2.04
C LEU A 484 -4.51 24.23 1.37
N ASP A 485 -4.61 24.09 0.05
CA ASP A 485 -3.69 23.27 -0.72
C ASP A 485 -2.35 24.00 -0.87
N LEU A 486 -1.31 23.43 -0.27
CA LEU A 486 0.01 24.03 -0.26
C LEU A 486 0.81 23.75 -1.57
N SER A 487 0.30 22.88 -2.45
CA SER A 487 0.85 22.65 -3.79
C SER A 487 -0.24 22.60 -4.87
N PRO A 488 -0.91 23.73 -5.17
CA PRO A 488 -2.04 23.77 -6.11
C PRO A 488 -1.66 23.39 -7.55
N HIS A 489 -0.37 23.43 -7.90
CA HIS A 489 0.14 23.09 -9.24
C HIS A 489 0.43 21.60 -9.43
N SER A 490 0.47 20.82 -8.34
CA SER A 490 0.73 19.39 -8.45
C SER A 490 -0.51 18.65 -8.93
N THR A 491 -0.34 17.83 -9.95
CA THR A 491 -1.37 16.91 -10.47
C THR A 491 -1.08 15.46 -10.06
N ALA A 492 -0.03 15.23 -9.28
CA ALA A 492 0.33 13.91 -8.80
C ALA A 492 -0.76 13.39 -7.84
N PRO A 493 -1.15 12.10 -7.96
CA PRO A 493 -2.11 11.51 -7.04
C PRO A 493 -1.50 11.40 -5.64
N VAL A 494 -2.32 11.61 -4.61
CA VAL A 494 -1.95 11.44 -3.21
C VAL A 494 -1.85 9.95 -2.91
N ARG A 495 -0.68 9.52 -2.48
CA ARG A 495 -0.41 8.17 -1.97
C ARG A 495 -1.10 8.02 -0.62
N ALA A 496 -1.93 6.98 -0.47
CA ALA A 496 -2.52 6.65 0.82
C ALA A 496 -2.20 5.21 1.23
N VAL A 497 -1.86 5.01 2.49
CA VAL A 497 -1.52 3.72 3.09
C VAL A 497 -2.35 3.53 4.35
N ALA A 498 -3.21 2.54 4.35
CA ALA A 498 -3.98 2.13 5.50
C ALA A 498 -3.27 0.98 6.22
N TYR A 499 -3.02 1.19 7.51
CA TYR A 499 -2.50 0.20 8.44
C TYR A 499 -3.65 -0.37 9.26
N LEU A 500 -3.77 -1.69 9.25
CA LEU A 500 -4.77 -2.43 10.00
C LEU A 500 -4.10 -3.49 10.87
N SER A 501 -4.44 -3.49 12.15
CA SER A 501 -3.98 -4.48 13.13
C SER A 501 -5.15 -5.30 13.61
N LEU A 502 -5.13 -6.59 13.27
CA LEU A 502 -6.17 -7.54 13.64
C LEU A 502 -5.74 -8.40 14.83
N ALA A 503 -6.69 -8.66 15.73
CA ALA A 503 -6.45 -9.52 16.87
C ALA A 503 -7.65 -10.40 17.20
N ASP A 504 -7.34 -11.57 17.76
CA ASP A 504 -8.31 -12.46 18.37
C ASP A 504 -8.59 -11.95 19.79
N GLU A 505 -9.77 -11.36 20.00
CA GLU A 505 -10.21 -10.86 21.31
C GLU A 505 -11.09 -11.85 22.07
N ALA A 506 -11.56 -12.92 21.42
CA ALA A 506 -12.32 -13.97 22.06
C ALA A 506 -11.43 -14.78 23.03
N PRO A 507 -11.71 -14.79 24.35
CA PRO A 507 -10.96 -15.60 25.32
C PRO A 507 -11.23 -17.11 25.18
N ALA A 508 -12.30 -17.50 24.47
CA ALA A 508 -12.85 -18.85 24.49
C ALA A 508 -11.88 -19.96 24.03
N LEU A 509 -11.04 -19.72 23.00
CA LEU A 509 -10.22 -20.80 22.46
C LEU A 509 -8.99 -21.12 23.31
N ILE A 510 -8.28 -20.10 23.84
CA ILE A 510 -7.12 -20.37 24.70
C ILE A 510 -7.55 -21.05 25.98
N GLU A 511 -8.72 -20.67 26.51
CA GLU A 511 -9.30 -21.28 27.69
C GLU A 511 -9.74 -22.72 27.40
N GLY A 512 -10.37 -22.96 26.24
CA GLY A 512 -10.72 -24.31 25.77
C GLY A 512 -9.50 -25.22 25.62
N ILE A 513 -8.43 -24.74 24.97
CA ILE A 513 -7.18 -25.49 24.81
C ILE A 513 -6.51 -25.72 26.16
N THR A 514 -6.47 -24.72 27.04
CA THR A 514 -5.90 -24.88 28.38
C THR A 514 -6.67 -25.93 29.18
N ARG A 515 -8.02 -25.88 29.17
CA ARG A 515 -8.87 -26.90 29.79
C ARG A 515 -8.65 -28.29 29.18
N MET A 516 -8.47 -28.37 27.86
CA MET A 516 -8.12 -29.62 27.18
C MET A 516 -6.77 -30.17 27.67
N VAL A 517 -5.71 -29.36 27.68
CA VAL A 517 -4.38 -29.81 28.12
C VAL A 517 -4.40 -30.20 29.60
N VAL A 518 -5.11 -29.46 30.45
CA VAL A 518 -5.34 -29.85 31.85
C VAL A 518 -6.06 -31.19 31.94
N GLY A 519 -7.13 -31.38 31.15
CA GLY A 519 -7.86 -32.66 31.09
C GLY A 519 -6.99 -33.83 30.67
N LEU A 520 -6.17 -33.65 29.63
CA LEU A 520 -5.21 -34.67 29.18
C LEU A 520 -4.16 -34.97 30.26
N ALA A 521 -3.62 -33.95 30.92
CA ALA A 521 -2.68 -34.13 32.02
C ALA A 521 -3.30 -34.88 33.19
N LEU A 522 -4.56 -34.62 33.53
CA LEU A 522 -5.29 -35.35 34.57
C LEU A 522 -5.54 -36.82 34.17
N VAL A 523 -5.82 -37.11 32.91
CA VAL A 523 -5.99 -38.49 32.40
C VAL A 523 -4.67 -39.25 32.46
N VAL A 524 -3.58 -38.66 31.97
CA VAL A 524 -2.23 -39.27 32.04
C VAL A 524 -1.81 -39.47 33.49
N LEU A 525 -2.09 -38.49 34.36
CA LEU A 525 -1.85 -38.59 35.80
C LEU A 525 -2.65 -39.75 36.41
N GLY A 526 -3.95 -39.81 36.15
CA GLY A 526 -4.85 -40.84 36.66
C GLY A 526 -4.45 -42.25 36.23
N ILE A 527 -4.17 -42.43 34.93
CA ILE A 527 -3.68 -43.71 34.38
C ILE A 527 -2.34 -44.07 35.03
N GLY A 528 -1.38 -43.14 35.11
CA GLY A 528 -0.09 -43.39 35.76
C GLY A 528 -0.25 -43.80 37.22
N THR A 529 -1.12 -43.13 37.98
CA THR A 529 -1.39 -43.48 39.39
C THR A 529 -2.07 -44.84 39.55
N LEU A 530 -2.99 -45.21 38.65
CA LEU A 530 -3.65 -46.51 38.65
C LEU A 530 -2.66 -47.63 38.33
N LEU A 531 -1.77 -47.40 37.36
CA LEU A 531 -0.75 -48.37 36.97
C LEU A 531 0.26 -48.62 38.09
N THR A 532 0.64 -47.61 38.89
CA THR A 532 1.68 -47.77 39.93
C THR A 532 1.14 -47.91 41.36
N GLY A 533 -0.18 -47.93 41.55
CA GLY A 533 -0.82 -48.06 42.87
C GLY A 533 -0.68 -46.84 43.78
N GLY A 534 -0.34 -45.67 43.23
CA GLY A 534 -0.16 -44.42 44.00
C GLY A 534 0.66 -43.35 43.26
N PRO A 535 0.71 -42.10 43.74
CA PRO A 535 1.36 -40.95 43.06
C PRO A 535 2.89 -40.95 43.12
N GLN A 536 3.50 -41.97 43.72
CA GLN A 536 4.94 -42.05 43.95
C GLN A 536 5.76 -42.15 42.65
N TRP A 537 5.14 -42.57 41.54
CA TRP A 537 5.76 -42.63 40.22
C TRP A 537 6.18 -41.27 39.66
N LEU A 538 5.64 -40.16 40.18
CA LEU A 538 6.06 -38.81 39.78
C LEU A 538 7.47 -38.47 40.25
N TYR A 539 7.91 -39.06 41.37
CA TYR A 539 9.16 -38.68 42.06
C TYR A 539 10.13 -39.85 42.26
N SER A 540 9.68 -41.09 42.05
CA SER A 540 10.49 -42.28 42.23
C SER A 540 10.37 -43.23 41.03
N GLY A 541 11.48 -43.81 40.60
CA GLY A 541 11.51 -44.86 39.59
C GLY A 541 11.23 -46.27 40.14
N ARG A 542 10.78 -46.36 41.40
CA ARG A 542 10.53 -47.63 42.09
C ARG A 542 9.06 -48.00 41.96
N ILE A 543 8.80 -49.20 41.44
CA ILE A 543 7.46 -49.71 41.17
C ILE A 543 7.20 -50.89 42.11
N VAL A 544 5.95 -51.08 42.51
CA VAL A 544 5.47 -52.29 43.19
C VAL A 544 5.56 -53.46 42.20
N PRO A 545 6.31 -54.55 42.49
CA PRO A 545 6.40 -55.68 41.58
C PRO A 545 5.01 -56.31 41.34
N ASN A 546 4.69 -56.63 40.08
CA ASN A 546 3.40 -57.14 39.54
C ASN A 546 2.37 -56.10 39.05
N SER A 547 2.81 -54.91 38.63
CA SER A 547 1.93 -53.86 38.10
C SER A 547 1.76 -53.86 36.56
N VAL A 548 2.02 -54.97 35.88
CA VAL A 548 1.71 -55.07 34.44
C VAL A 548 0.19 -55.17 34.31
N PRO A 549 -0.49 -54.22 33.67
CA PRO A 549 -1.94 -54.27 33.56
C PRO A 549 -2.32 -55.43 32.64
N ALA A 550 -3.17 -56.35 33.13
CA ALA A 550 -3.89 -57.31 32.29
C ALA A 550 -4.85 -56.63 31.26
N GLN A 551 -4.88 -55.29 31.22
CA GLN A 551 -5.79 -54.44 30.45
C GLN A 551 -5.04 -53.33 29.68
N ALA A 552 -3.84 -53.60 29.16
CA ALA A 552 -3.10 -52.64 28.34
C ALA A 552 -3.94 -52.08 27.17
N ASP A 553 -4.79 -52.91 26.57
CA ASP A 553 -5.71 -52.53 25.49
C ASP A 553 -6.70 -51.42 25.92
N ALA A 554 -7.17 -51.44 27.17
CA ALA A 554 -8.07 -50.42 27.70
C ALA A 554 -7.35 -49.07 27.89
N VAL A 555 -6.10 -49.11 28.34
CA VAL A 555 -5.26 -47.91 28.51
C VAL A 555 -4.96 -47.27 27.15
N VAL A 556 -4.60 -48.07 26.14
CA VAL A 556 -4.38 -47.61 24.77
C VAL A 556 -5.65 -47.02 24.18
N ALA A 557 -6.80 -47.67 24.36
CA ALA A 557 -8.09 -47.18 23.88
C ALA A 557 -8.44 -45.81 24.50
N VAL A 558 -8.27 -45.63 25.81
CA VAL A 558 -8.54 -44.35 26.50
C VAL A 558 -7.59 -43.25 26.03
N LEU A 559 -6.29 -43.56 25.86
CA LEU A 559 -5.28 -42.60 25.42
C LEU A 559 -5.44 -42.16 23.96
N LEU A 560 -6.17 -42.91 23.13
CA LEU A 560 -6.50 -42.52 21.75
C LEU A 560 -7.87 -41.85 21.64
N LEU A 561 -8.87 -42.34 22.38
CA LEU A 561 -10.26 -41.89 22.29
C LEU A 561 -10.46 -40.51 22.94
N VAL A 562 -9.88 -40.28 24.12
CA VAL A 562 -10.05 -39.01 24.85
C VAL A 562 -9.46 -37.81 24.09
N PRO A 563 -8.21 -37.85 23.58
CA PRO A 563 -7.68 -36.74 22.78
C PRO A 563 -8.43 -36.52 21.47
N GLY A 564 -8.87 -37.60 20.81
CA GLY A 564 -9.66 -37.52 19.57
C GLY A 564 -11.00 -36.81 19.79
N LEU A 565 -11.70 -37.13 20.87
CA LEU A 565 -12.98 -36.50 21.23
C LEU A 565 -12.80 -35.04 21.67
N LEU A 566 -11.69 -34.71 22.34
CA LEU A 566 -11.38 -33.35 22.74
C LEU A 566 -10.99 -32.46 21.55
N ILE A 567 -10.20 -32.95 20.59
CA ILE A 567 -9.92 -32.22 19.34
C ILE A 567 -11.21 -31.99 18.54
N ALA A 568 -12.07 -33.00 18.42
CA ALA A 568 -13.29 -32.88 17.61
C ALA A 568 -14.26 -31.81 18.14
N ARG A 569 -14.13 -31.41 19.41
CA ARG A 569 -14.88 -30.31 20.01
C ARG A 569 -14.17 -28.95 19.96
N LEU A 570 -12.92 -28.91 19.51
CA LEU A 570 -12.21 -27.67 19.27
C LEU A 570 -12.47 -27.22 17.83
N ASP A 571 -13.21 -26.14 17.65
CA ASP A 571 -13.35 -25.48 16.35
C ASP A 571 -12.00 -24.83 15.98
N LEU A 572 -11.16 -25.59 15.27
CA LEU A 572 -9.85 -25.14 14.79
C LEU A 572 -10.03 -24.48 13.41
N PRO A 573 -9.81 -23.16 13.28
CA PRO A 573 -10.00 -22.47 12.02
C PRO A 573 -9.00 -22.91 10.94
N SER A 574 -9.37 -22.76 9.66
CA SER A 574 -8.55 -23.15 8.51
C SER A 574 -7.15 -22.50 8.56
N THR A 575 -6.10 -23.15 8.05
CA THR A 575 -4.72 -22.58 8.02
C THR A 575 -4.58 -21.37 7.10
N HIS A 576 -5.56 -21.19 6.21
CA HIS A 576 -5.58 -20.14 5.19
C HIS A 576 -6.34 -18.89 5.64
N SER A 577 -7.14 -18.96 6.72
CA SER A 577 -7.80 -17.79 7.27
C SER A 577 -6.85 -16.95 8.14
N VAL A 578 -7.21 -15.68 8.32
CA VAL A 578 -6.55 -14.75 9.25
C VAL A 578 -6.55 -15.31 10.67
N LEU A 579 -7.71 -15.83 11.10
CA LEU A 579 -7.88 -16.42 12.41
C LEU A 579 -7.00 -17.66 12.61
N GLY A 580 -6.84 -18.48 11.57
CA GLY A 580 -5.91 -19.62 11.58
C GLY A 580 -4.47 -19.24 11.82
N GLN A 581 -4.03 -18.06 11.33
CA GLN A 581 -2.70 -17.53 11.61
C GLN A 581 -2.59 -16.95 13.02
N LEU A 582 -3.58 -16.17 13.46
CA LEU A 582 -3.64 -15.65 14.82
C LEU A 582 -3.58 -16.78 15.88
N ARG A 583 -4.20 -17.92 15.57
CA ARG A 583 -4.26 -19.11 16.43
C ARG A 583 -3.23 -20.17 16.08
N GLN A 584 -2.21 -19.87 15.27
CA GLN A 584 -1.23 -20.87 14.83
C GLN A 584 -0.53 -21.55 16.02
N PHE A 585 -0.06 -20.78 17.00
CA PHE A 585 0.62 -21.31 18.19
C PHE A 585 -0.29 -22.23 19.02
N GLN A 586 -1.54 -21.82 19.23
CA GLN A 586 -2.57 -22.59 19.92
C GLN A 586 -2.86 -23.91 19.24
N ARG A 587 -2.96 -23.91 17.91
CA ARG A 587 -3.12 -25.12 17.11
C ARG A 587 -1.91 -26.03 17.24
N THR A 588 -0.70 -25.48 17.18
CA THR A 588 0.53 -26.25 17.39
C THR A 588 0.55 -26.88 18.77
N ILE A 589 0.15 -26.17 19.83
CA ILE A 589 -0.01 -26.72 21.18
C ILE A 589 -1.02 -27.88 21.19
N ALA A 590 -2.19 -27.69 20.60
CA ALA A 590 -3.22 -28.72 20.55
C ALA A 590 -2.70 -29.99 19.85
N PHE A 591 -2.09 -29.84 18.66
CA PHE A 591 -1.51 -30.97 17.92
C PHE A 591 -0.36 -31.65 18.67
N ILE A 592 0.55 -30.89 19.30
CA ILE A 592 1.64 -31.47 20.10
C ILE A 592 1.06 -32.25 21.30
N SER A 593 0.05 -31.70 21.99
CA SER A 593 -0.55 -32.37 23.15
C SER A 593 -1.15 -33.73 22.78
N VAL A 594 -1.75 -33.83 21.59
CA VAL A 594 -2.30 -35.09 21.09
C VAL A 594 -1.22 -36.02 20.55
N ALA A 595 -0.19 -35.49 19.89
CA ALA A 595 0.96 -36.29 19.49
C ALA A 595 1.65 -36.95 20.70
N VAL A 596 1.73 -36.25 21.84
CA VAL A 596 2.27 -36.77 23.09
C VAL A 596 1.40 -37.91 23.64
N THR A 597 0.07 -37.75 23.68
CA THR A 597 -0.83 -38.82 24.15
C THR A 597 -0.85 -40.04 23.23
N THR A 598 -0.79 -39.82 21.92
CA THR A 598 -0.66 -40.91 20.93
C THR A 598 0.69 -41.61 21.07
N GLY A 599 1.77 -40.87 21.28
CA GLY A 599 3.10 -41.45 21.57
C GLY A 599 3.12 -42.28 22.85
N LEU A 600 2.42 -41.82 23.90
CA LEU A 600 2.21 -42.58 25.14
C LEU A 600 1.42 -43.86 24.90
N ALA A 601 0.36 -43.81 24.08
CA ALA A 601 -0.42 -44.99 23.70
C ALA A 601 0.43 -46.03 22.97
N ILE A 602 1.27 -45.59 22.03
CA ILE A 602 2.22 -46.47 21.32
C ILE A 602 3.24 -47.07 22.30
N ALA A 603 3.79 -46.27 23.21
CA ALA A 603 4.73 -46.76 24.21
C ALA A 603 4.09 -47.79 25.16
N ALA A 604 2.84 -47.56 25.59
CA ALA A 604 2.09 -48.47 26.44
C ALA A 604 1.74 -49.80 25.72
N GLY A 605 1.53 -49.78 24.41
CA GLY A 605 1.27 -50.99 23.61
C GLY A 605 2.51 -51.75 23.16
N ALA A 606 3.65 -51.08 22.99
CA ALA A 606 4.88 -51.69 22.45
C ALA A 606 5.86 -52.19 23.53
N VAL A 607 5.92 -51.51 24.68
CA VAL A 607 6.97 -51.73 25.68
C VAL A 607 6.47 -52.69 26.75
N HIS A 608 7.19 -53.81 26.96
CA HIS A 608 6.84 -54.85 27.93
C HIS A 608 7.66 -54.77 29.24
N THR A 609 8.36 -53.64 29.46
CA THR A 609 9.22 -53.44 30.63
C THR A 609 8.72 -52.29 31.49
N ASP A 610 8.46 -52.58 32.77
CA ASP A 610 7.85 -51.65 33.74
C ASP A 610 8.59 -50.31 33.83
N HIS A 611 9.94 -50.35 33.80
CA HIS A 611 10.77 -49.15 33.92
C HIS A 611 10.65 -48.21 32.71
N ALA A 612 10.48 -48.75 31.51
CA ALA A 612 10.41 -47.95 30.30
C ALA A 612 9.01 -47.33 30.11
N ILE A 613 7.94 -48.02 30.53
CA ILE A 613 6.59 -47.45 30.57
C ILE A 613 6.52 -46.28 31.55
N THR A 614 7.02 -46.44 32.79
CA THR A 614 6.98 -45.35 33.79
C THR A 614 7.79 -44.14 33.34
N ARG A 615 8.95 -44.33 32.72
CA ARG A 615 9.73 -43.23 32.11
C ARG A 615 8.98 -42.54 30.98
N ALA A 616 8.25 -43.29 30.14
CA ALA A 616 7.43 -42.71 29.09
C ALA A 616 6.30 -41.84 29.68
N PHE A 617 5.60 -42.31 30.72
CA PHE A 617 4.57 -41.53 31.42
C PHE A 617 5.14 -40.29 32.13
N GLN A 618 6.31 -40.39 32.77
CA GLN A 618 7.01 -39.24 33.37
C GLN A 618 7.40 -38.20 32.29
N ALA A 619 7.97 -38.65 31.17
CA ALA A 619 8.32 -37.78 30.05
C ALA A 619 7.06 -37.12 29.45
N GLY A 620 5.98 -37.88 29.26
CA GLY A 620 4.70 -37.35 28.78
C GLY A 620 4.12 -36.28 29.70
N MET A 621 4.12 -36.51 31.02
CA MET A 621 3.69 -35.50 32.00
C MET A 621 4.60 -34.26 32.03
N ALA A 622 5.92 -34.44 31.90
CA ALA A 622 6.84 -33.32 31.82
C ALA A 622 6.58 -32.45 30.58
N VAL A 623 6.30 -33.07 29.43
CA VAL A 623 5.95 -32.34 28.20
C VAL A 623 4.60 -31.64 28.33
N LEU A 624 3.57 -32.29 28.88
CA LEU A 624 2.26 -31.65 29.13
C LEU A 624 2.36 -30.49 30.13
N GLY A 625 3.18 -30.64 31.18
CA GLY A 625 3.50 -29.57 32.13
C GLY A 625 4.19 -28.38 31.47
N LEU A 626 5.16 -28.63 30.58
CA LEU A 626 5.81 -27.58 29.79
C LEU A 626 4.81 -26.85 28.89
N ILE A 627 3.88 -27.58 28.25
CA ILE A 627 2.81 -26.99 27.44
C ILE A 627 1.90 -26.09 28.29
N LEU A 628 1.53 -26.50 29.50
CA LEU A 628 0.74 -25.68 30.44
C LEU A 628 1.46 -24.38 30.82
N VAL A 629 2.77 -24.45 31.10
CA VAL A 629 3.59 -23.26 31.36
C VAL A 629 3.60 -22.33 30.15
N CYS A 630 3.72 -22.88 28.93
CA CYS A 630 3.63 -22.10 27.69
C CYS A 630 2.27 -21.40 27.53
N CYS A 631 1.16 -22.07 27.84
CA CYS A 631 -0.18 -21.46 27.85
C CYS A 631 -0.28 -20.30 28.86
N LEU A 632 0.26 -20.48 30.07
CA LEU A 632 0.26 -19.44 31.11
C LEU A 632 1.11 -18.22 30.71
N LEU A 633 2.30 -18.46 30.15
CA LEU A 633 3.16 -17.41 29.63
C LEU A 633 2.48 -16.63 28.49
N GLU A 634 1.73 -17.32 27.62
CA GLU A 634 0.94 -16.67 26.58
C GLU A 634 -0.13 -15.75 27.18
N PHE A 635 -0.85 -16.22 28.21
CA PHE A 635 -1.87 -15.43 28.91
C PHE A 635 -1.29 -14.16 29.54
N LEU A 636 -0.18 -14.27 30.27
CA LEU A 636 0.51 -13.13 30.88
C LEU A 636 1.04 -12.15 29.83
N ALA A 637 1.62 -12.68 28.75
CA ALA A 637 2.15 -11.86 27.67
C ALA A 637 1.02 -11.16 26.88
N ARG A 638 -0.16 -11.78 26.69
CA ARG A 638 -1.36 -11.13 26.14
C ARG A 638 -1.80 -9.96 27.02
N ARG A 639 -1.84 -10.14 28.34
CA ARG A 639 -2.24 -9.10 29.31
C ARG A 639 -1.28 -7.90 29.30
N ALA A 640 0.02 -8.14 29.28
CA ALA A 640 1.02 -7.06 29.20
C ALA A 640 0.94 -6.28 27.87
N ARG A 641 0.68 -6.98 26.75
CA ARG A 641 0.62 -6.37 25.40
C ARG A 641 -0.62 -5.52 25.15
N ARG A 642 -1.76 -5.83 25.77
CA ARG A 642 -2.97 -4.97 25.75
C ARG A 642 -2.69 -3.53 26.24
N ARG A 643 -1.57 -3.30 26.94
CA ARG A 643 -1.17 -1.99 27.45
C ARG A 643 -0.28 -1.17 26.50
N ASN A 644 0.14 -1.70 25.35
CA ASN A 644 1.02 -0.98 24.42
C ASN A 644 0.21 -0.11 23.43
N PRO A 645 0.38 1.22 23.44
CA PRO A 645 -0.46 2.13 22.65
C PRO A 645 -0.05 2.24 21.17
N VAL A 646 1.24 2.09 20.84
CA VAL A 646 1.76 2.48 19.50
C VAL A 646 1.88 1.29 18.54
N PRO A 647 1.32 1.38 17.31
CA PRO A 647 1.50 0.39 16.28
C PRO A 647 2.96 0.32 15.83
N ARG A 648 3.44 -0.90 15.57
CA ARG A 648 4.85 -1.17 15.26
C ARG A 648 5.06 -1.39 13.76
N SER A 649 4.59 -0.49 12.89
CA SER A 649 4.87 -0.58 11.43
C SER A 649 6.02 0.34 11.03
N SER A 650 6.80 -0.09 10.05
CA SER A 650 7.82 0.72 9.37
C SER A 650 7.24 1.77 8.42
N ARG A 651 5.94 1.73 8.13
CA ARG A 651 5.24 2.63 7.19
C ARG A 651 4.50 3.78 7.89
N LEU A 652 4.51 3.84 9.21
CA LEU A 652 4.04 5.03 9.94
C LEU A 652 5.04 6.17 9.79
N PRO A 653 4.58 7.44 9.71
CA PRO A 653 5.48 8.58 9.60
C PRO A 653 6.48 8.62 10.76
N ARG A 654 7.73 8.92 10.44
CA ARG A 654 8.80 8.96 11.45
C ARG A 654 8.52 9.96 12.56
N TRP A 655 7.93 11.12 12.25
CA TRP A 655 7.52 12.10 13.25
C TRP A 655 6.60 11.53 14.33
N LEU A 656 5.71 10.58 13.99
CA LEU A 656 4.84 9.93 14.97
C LEU A 656 5.67 9.00 15.87
N THR A 657 6.54 8.18 15.28
CA THR A 657 7.37 7.23 16.03
C THR A 657 8.43 7.90 16.91
N ALA A 658 8.93 9.07 16.52
CA ALA A 658 9.91 9.83 17.28
C ALA A 658 9.32 10.42 18.58
N THR A 659 8.01 10.70 18.60
CA THR A 659 7.31 11.17 19.79
C THR A 659 6.88 10.06 20.75
N ALA A 660 7.00 8.80 20.33
CA ALA A 660 6.70 7.62 21.14
C ALA A 660 7.97 7.03 21.77
N PRO A 661 7.90 6.42 22.97
CA PRO A 661 9.05 5.69 23.52
C PRO A 661 9.49 4.60 22.53
N ARG A 662 10.75 4.70 22.09
CA ARG A 662 11.36 3.92 20.99
C ARG A 662 10.84 2.47 20.93
N PRO A 663 10.15 2.06 19.85
CA PRO A 663 9.91 0.64 19.63
C PRO A 663 11.24 -0.07 19.34
N ARG A 664 11.54 -1.16 20.07
CA ARG A 664 12.78 -1.95 19.92
C ARG A 664 12.95 -2.61 18.53
N ARG A 665 11.90 -2.66 17.68
CA ARG A 665 11.94 -3.10 16.26
C ARG A 665 10.60 -2.83 15.57
N ALA A 666 10.63 -2.33 14.34
CA ALA A 666 9.46 -2.31 13.45
C ALA A 666 9.12 -3.75 13.00
N TYR A 667 7.83 -4.07 12.93
CA TYR A 667 7.31 -5.35 12.47
C TYR A 667 6.97 -5.23 10.98
N ALA A 668 7.37 -6.21 10.19
CA ALA A 668 6.96 -6.28 8.79
C ALA A 668 5.49 -6.75 8.72
N PRO A 669 4.68 -6.21 7.79
CA PRO A 669 3.29 -6.64 7.63
C PRO A 669 3.19 -8.12 7.26
N ASP A 670 2.10 -8.76 7.70
CA ASP A 670 1.81 -10.16 7.36
C ASP A 670 1.20 -10.26 5.95
N ALA A 671 0.41 -9.26 5.54
CA ALA A 671 -0.13 -9.12 4.20
C ALA A 671 -0.05 -7.66 3.72
N VAL A 672 0.33 -7.48 2.44
CA VAL A 672 0.30 -6.19 1.74
C VAL A 672 -0.63 -6.29 0.55
N PHE A 673 -1.60 -5.40 0.47
CA PHE A 673 -2.53 -5.28 -0.65
C PHE A 673 -2.29 -3.95 -1.35
N ASP A 674 -2.13 -3.98 -2.68
CA ASP A 674 -1.83 -2.79 -3.48
C ASP A 674 -2.91 -2.60 -4.55
N ALA A 675 -3.57 -1.44 -4.49
CA ALA A 675 -4.63 -1.01 -5.40
C ALA A 675 -4.15 0.03 -6.43
N ARG A 676 -2.87 0.39 -6.47
CA ARG A 676 -2.35 1.40 -7.41
C ARG A 676 -2.25 0.93 -8.85
N GLY A 677 -2.16 -0.39 -9.04
CA GLY A 677 -1.87 -0.96 -10.35
C GLY A 677 -0.43 -0.70 -10.83
N GLU A 678 0.47 -0.25 -9.95
CA GLU A 678 1.90 -0.21 -10.20
C GLU A 678 2.48 -1.58 -9.77
N VAL A 679 2.45 -2.56 -10.69
CA VAL A 679 3.11 -3.86 -10.46
C VAL A 679 4.54 -3.81 -10.91
#